data_AF-A0A950WGQ5-F1
#
_entry.id   AF-A0A950WGQ5-F1
#
_cell.length_a   1.000
_cell.length_b   1.000
_cell.length_c   1.000
_cell.angle_alpha   90.00
_cell.angle_beta   90.00
_cell.angle_gamma   90.00
#
_symmetry.space_group_name_H-M   'P 1'
#
loop_
_entity.id
_entity.type
_entity.pdbx_description
1 polymer ?
#
loop_
_entity_poly.entity_id
_entity_poly.type
_entity_poly.pdbx_seq_one_letter_code
_entity_poly.pdbx_strand_id
1 'polypeptide(L)'
;ISTSELIGRGSALDHLQELLSAYRLITLVGPGGIGKSALAVEVARTVVPSFHGDVCLVELASLADPTLVPLQVARALGVRLHGSDTSPETVAHAVGDRKLLIILDNCEHLVDASARLAEAFVSRCRGSVVLATSREVLRVSGEYVYRVPPLDVPPVDDADSGDALRHAAVQLFVARAKALGADLAADEANLDSIATICRRLDGIPLALELAAARAALLGSQQVAALLDDRFAVLTGGRRTALPRHQTLRMTLDWSFNLLPPAEASVLTRLALFAGQFPMDGAIAIAGDVEPALVADHVANLVAKSLVAAELRHHKPYYRLLDTTRAYALEKLRAGSEFGQTARRLALYCLTALERSEADSSAMLQPDWLAAYAHLIDNVRASLDWAFGPEGDPDLGIALTTAALPLWVQLSLLAECRERAERALAKVTGATDIAQRQRMKLSAALGWSLMYGVGRAREAGHIWATTLELADRLDDRDHRLRALWGLCIDQFNNGDFLKALEFAHRFAKETRHSTDPVDPMMADRLLATTLHYMGDQTSARHHIDRVIAGLAGVTFRPQIIRFQFDLRVSTHYFQARILWLQGAADQALAIIEHNIEEGRALGHAMTFCSVLGQAACTISFLAGDLEAAGRYCAALLEHTQRYPIRPWQLWARCFEGLLVARRGDTTAGLRAMRRELDSAGDARFLPRFSLLTGEFAVVLGEAGEAPEGLATVNEILTRSIARKEQWYVSELLRIKGELLLKERQRSSAAAEYCFDEALELARRQGARFWELRSALSMARQKIKAGQNEAAHQLLAPVADNFIEAADFADLSAARGMLDSLNQI
;
A
#
# COMPACT_ATOMS: atom_id res chain seq x y z
N ILE A 1 -13.20 -3.30 18.38
CA ILE A 1 -12.56 -2.89 19.67
C ILE A 1 -13.46 -3.42 20.77
N SER A 2 -12.92 -4.27 21.65
CA SER A 2 -13.68 -5.01 22.68
C SER A 2 -14.61 -4.09 23.49
N THR A 3 -15.85 -4.54 23.70
CA THR A 3 -16.92 -3.84 24.42
C THR A 3 -17.05 -4.25 25.89
N SER A 4 -16.09 -5.00 26.45
CA SER A 4 -16.11 -5.33 27.88
C SER A 4 -15.46 -4.23 28.71
N GLU A 5 -16.18 -3.76 29.73
CA GLU A 5 -15.70 -2.81 30.74
C GLU A 5 -14.38 -3.27 31.39
N LEU A 6 -13.42 -2.36 31.54
CA LEU A 6 -12.12 -2.64 32.16
C LEU A 6 -12.22 -2.49 33.69
N ILE A 7 -12.49 -3.59 34.39
CA ILE A 7 -12.72 -3.60 35.83
C ILE A 7 -11.41 -3.44 36.62
N GLY A 8 -11.42 -2.55 37.64
CA GLY A 8 -10.36 -2.45 38.64
C GLY A 8 -9.01 -1.92 38.15
N ARG A 9 -9.00 -1.16 37.05
CA ARG A 9 -7.78 -0.60 36.44
C ARG A 9 -7.66 0.92 36.53
N GLY A 10 -8.54 1.62 37.25
CA GLY A 10 -8.54 3.09 37.35
C GLY A 10 -7.18 3.69 37.73
N SER A 11 -6.59 3.26 38.85
CA SER A 11 -5.28 3.76 39.29
C SER A 11 -4.13 3.44 38.32
N ALA A 12 -4.22 2.32 37.60
CA ALA A 12 -3.24 1.96 36.57
C ALA A 12 -3.39 2.85 35.31
N LEU A 13 -4.63 3.21 34.95
CA LEU A 13 -4.91 4.15 33.87
C LEU A 13 -4.36 5.54 34.21
N ASP A 14 -4.66 6.05 35.40
CA ASP A 14 -4.22 7.37 35.86
C ASP A 14 -2.68 7.47 35.84
N HIS A 15 -2.01 6.48 36.42
CA HIS A 15 -0.55 6.43 36.44
C HIS A 15 0.03 6.30 35.02
N LEU A 16 -0.57 5.50 34.12
CA LEU A 16 -0.07 5.40 32.74
C LEU A 16 -0.26 6.70 31.94
N GLN A 17 -1.31 7.48 32.21
CA GLN A 17 -1.47 8.80 31.62
C GLN A 17 -0.35 9.75 32.06
N GLU A 18 0.01 9.76 33.34
CA GLU A 18 1.15 10.52 33.86
C GLU A 18 2.46 10.07 33.20
N LEU A 19 2.71 8.76 33.11
CA LEU A 19 3.92 8.22 32.51
C LEU A 19 4.03 8.57 31.02
N LEU A 20 2.93 8.52 30.26
CA LEU A 20 2.92 8.90 28.84
C LEU A 20 3.25 10.38 28.61
N SER A 21 3.07 11.22 29.63
CA SER A 21 3.49 12.63 29.59
C SER A 21 4.98 12.83 29.90
N ALA A 22 5.60 11.91 30.65
CA ALA A 22 6.97 12.02 31.14
C ALA A 22 7.98 11.19 30.33
N TYR A 23 7.55 10.08 29.72
CA TYR A 23 8.40 9.12 29.02
C TYR A 23 7.96 8.91 27.58
N ARG A 24 8.93 8.72 26.67
CA ARG A 24 8.69 8.49 25.24
C ARG A 24 8.68 7.01 24.85
N LEU A 25 9.10 6.13 25.75
CA LEU A 25 8.97 4.68 25.61
C LEU A 25 8.54 4.08 26.93
N ILE A 26 7.37 3.44 26.93
CA ILE A 26 6.84 2.70 28.06
C ILE A 26 6.57 1.28 27.60
N THR A 27 7.07 0.30 28.34
CA THR A 27 6.73 -1.10 28.10
C THR A 27 5.88 -1.60 29.24
N LEU A 28 4.64 -1.99 28.93
CA LEU A 28 3.79 -2.76 29.82
C LEU A 28 4.34 -4.17 29.87
N VAL A 29 4.93 -4.54 31.01
CA VAL A 29 5.53 -5.86 31.22
C VAL A 29 4.69 -6.67 32.19
N GLY A 30 4.43 -7.92 31.83
CA GLY A 30 3.75 -8.85 32.72
C GLY A 30 3.41 -10.17 32.03
N PRO A 31 2.95 -11.16 32.82
CA PRO A 31 2.57 -12.47 32.28
C PRO A 31 1.55 -12.37 31.14
N GLY A 32 1.43 -13.44 30.35
CA GLY A 32 0.28 -13.61 29.47
C GLY A 32 -1.02 -13.46 30.26
N GLY A 33 -2.08 -12.94 29.64
CA GLY A 33 -3.41 -12.86 30.27
C GLY A 33 -3.56 -11.84 31.42
N ILE A 34 -2.52 -11.07 31.75
CA ILE A 34 -2.58 -10.03 32.80
C ILE A 34 -3.39 -8.79 32.40
N GLY A 35 -3.74 -8.65 31.12
CA GLY A 35 -4.53 -7.53 30.59
C GLY A 35 -3.73 -6.38 29.97
N LYS A 36 -2.47 -6.59 29.55
CA LYS A 36 -1.61 -5.53 28.98
C LYS A 36 -2.25 -4.84 27.77
N SER A 37 -2.73 -5.62 26.79
CA SER A 37 -3.33 -5.12 25.56
C SER A 37 -4.60 -4.32 25.84
N ALA A 38 -5.46 -4.84 26.72
CA ALA A 38 -6.68 -4.15 27.14
C ALA A 38 -6.36 -2.82 27.85
N LEU A 39 -5.35 -2.81 28.73
CA LEU A 39 -4.89 -1.62 29.41
C LEU A 39 -4.29 -0.59 28.44
N ALA A 40 -3.47 -1.03 27.47
CA ALA A 40 -2.88 -0.15 26.46
C ALA A 40 -3.94 0.52 25.58
N VAL A 41 -4.94 -0.24 25.13
CA VAL A 41 -6.05 0.28 24.32
C VAL A 41 -6.91 1.26 25.12
N GLU A 42 -7.20 0.96 26.39
CA GLU A 42 -8.01 1.86 27.22
C GLU A 42 -7.27 3.16 27.55
N VAL A 43 -5.98 3.09 27.89
CA VAL A 43 -5.14 4.29 28.03
C VAL A 43 -5.15 5.09 26.74
N ALA A 44 -4.94 4.44 25.59
CA ALA A 44 -4.96 5.11 24.29
C ALA A 44 -6.26 5.86 24.02
N ARG A 45 -7.42 5.28 24.38
CA ARG A 45 -8.73 5.95 24.28
C ARG A 45 -8.81 7.22 25.11
N THR A 46 -8.26 7.21 26.33
CA THR A 46 -8.27 8.38 27.22
C THR A 46 -7.35 9.52 26.74
N VAL A 47 -6.22 9.18 26.08
CA VAL A 47 -5.21 10.17 25.66
C VAL A 47 -5.32 10.62 24.20
N VAL A 48 -6.30 10.14 23.42
CA VAL A 48 -6.52 10.54 22.01
C VAL A 48 -6.47 12.07 21.81
N PRO A 49 -7.14 12.90 22.64
CA PRO A 49 -7.09 14.36 22.48
C PRO A 49 -5.67 14.94 22.61
N SER A 50 -4.84 14.36 23.48
CA SER A 50 -3.46 14.79 23.72
C SER A 50 -2.55 14.56 22.51
N PHE A 51 -2.92 13.63 21.62
CA PHE A 51 -2.21 13.30 20.38
C PHE A 51 -2.95 13.79 19.11
N HIS A 52 -3.92 14.71 19.24
CA HIS A 52 -4.68 15.24 18.10
C HIS A 52 -5.38 14.18 17.23
N GLY A 53 -5.72 13.02 17.82
CA GLY A 53 -6.29 11.89 17.06
C GLY A 53 -5.27 10.92 16.46
N ASP A 54 -3.97 11.24 16.48
CA ASP A 54 -2.90 10.39 15.93
C ASP A 54 -2.49 9.31 16.96
N VAL A 55 -3.30 8.25 17.03
CA VAL A 55 -3.02 7.04 17.83
C VAL A 55 -3.09 5.82 16.93
N CYS A 56 -2.03 5.00 16.94
CA CYS A 56 -1.91 3.83 16.08
C CYS A 56 -1.68 2.56 16.91
N LEU A 57 -2.58 1.59 16.76
CA LEU A 57 -2.40 0.24 17.29
C LEU A 57 -1.78 -0.66 16.22
N VAL A 58 -0.63 -1.25 16.55
CA VAL A 58 0.07 -2.23 15.71
C VAL A 58 -0.02 -3.59 16.39
N GLU A 59 -0.92 -4.44 15.90
CA GLU A 59 -1.06 -5.82 16.36
C GLU A 59 0.04 -6.68 15.70
N LEU A 60 0.98 -7.19 16.50
CA LEU A 60 2.06 -8.06 16.02
C LEU A 60 1.75 -9.55 16.16
N ALA A 61 0.66 -9.91 16.84
CA ALA A 61 0.29 -11.30 17.15
C ALA A 61 0.19 -12.25 15.95
N SER A 62 -0.16 -11.73 14.78
CA SER A 62 -0.31 -12.47 13.53
C SER A 62 1.01 -12.67 12.78
N LEU A 63 2.07 -12.00 13.19
CA LEU A 63 3.32 -11.90 12.44
C LEU A 63 4.35 -12.94 12.90
N ALA A 64 4.83 -13.78 11.98
CA ALA A 64 5.83 -14.80 12.29
C ALA A 64 7.28 -14.35 11.97
N ASP A 65 7.46 -13.51 10.96
CA ASP A 65 8.77 -13.07 10.48
C ASP A 65 9.18 -11.73 11.12
N PRO A 66 10.26 -11.67 11.92
CA PRO A 66 10.75 -10.44 12.53
C PRO A 66 11.15 -9.34 11.52
N THR A 67 11.49 -9.71 10.29
CA THR A 67 11.87 -8.74 9.24
C THR A 67 10.67 -7.92 8.77
N LEU A 68 9.44 -8.40 8.99
CA LEU A 68 8.22 -7.74 8.58
C LEU A 68 7.66 -6.75 9.62
N VAL A 69 8.24 -6.67 10.83
CA VAL A 69 7.79 -5.73 11.89
C VAL A 69 7.77 -4.28 11.40
N PRO A 70 8.85 -3.75 10.78
CA PRO A 70 8.85 -2.37 10.28
C PRO A 70 7.77 -2.16 9.22
N LEU A 71 7.52 -3.16 8.37
CA LEU A 71 6.48 -3.10 7.34
C LEU A 71 5.07 -3.07 7.96
N GLN A 72 4.82 -3.89 8.98
CA GLN A 72 3.52 -3.93 9.65
C GLN A 72 3.21 -2.61 10.36
N VAL A 73 4.22 -2.00 10.99
CA VAL A 73 4.10 -0.69 11.64
C VAL A 73 3.87 0.41 10.61
N ALA A 74 4.62 0.39 9.51
CA ALA A 74 4.42 1.31 8.39
C ALA A 74 2.98 1.21 7.85
N ARG A 75 2.49 -0.02 7.60
CA ARG A 75 1.11 -0.28 7.17
C ARG A 75 0.08 0.28 8.16
N ALA A 76 0.23 0.02 9.45
CA ALA A 76 -0.69 0.49 10.48
C ALA A 76 -0.70 2.03 10.61
N LEU A 77 0.46 2.68 10.41
CA LEU A 77 0.60 4.13 10.41
C LEU A 77 0.16 4.79 9.09
N GLY A 78 -0.18 4.00 8.07
CA GLY A 78 -0.41 4.50 6.71
C GLY A 78 0.85 5.09 6.05
N VAL A 79 2.02 4.81 6.63
CA VAL A 79 3.34 5.22 6.15
C VAL A 79 3.83 4.17 5.16
N ARG A 80 4.40 4.55 4.02
CA ARG A 80 4.87 3.57 3.04
C ARG A 80 6.32 3.81 2.66
N LEU A 81 7.08 2.73 2.69
CA LEU A 81 8.53 2.69 2.58
C LEU A 81 8.95 2.05 1.24
N HIS A 82 10.10 2.47 0.71
CA HIS A 82 10.55 2.10 -0.63
C HIS A 82 11.32 0.78 -0.63
N GLY A 83 10.87 -0.20 -1.43
CA GLY A 83 11.68 -1.38 -1.80
C GLY A 83 11.89 -2.42 -0.69
N SER A 84 12.82 -3.35 -0.95
CA SER A 84 13.20 -4.48 -0.09
C SER A 84 13.88 -4.07 1.23
N ASP A 85 14.09 -2.77 1.46
CA ASP A 85 14.89 -2.23 2.58
C ASP A 85 14.01 -1.52 3.62
N THR A 86 12.84 -2.09 3.94
CA THR A 86 11.96 -1.59 5.00
C THR A 86 12.60 -1.86 6.36
N SER A 87 13.27 -0.85 6.94
CA SER A 87 13.96 -0.95 8.22
C SER A 87 13.33 -0.03 9.30
N PRO A 88 13.54 -0.31 10.59
CA PRO A 88 13.13 0.57 11.70
C PRO A 88 13.42 2.06 11.48
N GLU A 89 14.62 2.33 10.98
CA GLU A 89 15.17 3.65 10.68
C GLU A 89 14.36 4.40 9.63
N THR A 90 13.93 3.67 8.61
CA THR A 90 13.15 4.22 7.50
C THR A 90 11.72 4.52 7.91
N VAL A 91 11.09 3.65 8.73
CA VAL A 91 9.76 3.90 9.31
C VAL A 91 9.79 5.15 10.17
N ALA A 92 10.75 5.24 11.10
CA ALA A 92 10.89 6.40 11.99
C ALA A 92 11.15 7.69 11.20
N HIS A 93 12.02 7.65 10.19
CA HIS A 93 12.27 8.81 9.33
C HIS A 93 11.00 9.30 8.62
N ALA A 94 10.18 8.38 8.11
CA ALA A 94 8.95 8.72 7.41
C ALA A 94 7.85 9.26 8.34
N VAL A 95 7.89 8.94 9.64
CA VAL A 95 6.99 9.53 10.64
C VAL A 95 7.41 10.95 11.03
N GLY A 96 8.71 11.23 11.07
CA GLY A 96 9.24 12.56 11.37
C GLY A 96 8.85 13.07 12.77
N ASP A 97 8.58 14.37 12.90
CA ASP A 97 8.27 15.02 14.19
C ASP A 97 6.77 15.02 14.54
N ARG A 98 5.98 14.11 13.94
CA ARG A 98 4.54 13.98 14.24
C ARG A 98 4.31 13.68 15.72
N LYS A 99 3.25 14.28 16.28
CA LYS A 99 2.80 13.99 17.65
C LYS A 99 1.93 12.75 17.65
N LEU A 100 2.53 11.59 17.89
CA LEU A 100 1.95 10.28 17.61
C LEU A 100 2.13 9.33 18.80
N LEU A 101 1.06 8.61 19.17
CA LEU A 101 1.16 7.46 20.06
C LEU A 101 1.15 6.16 19.24
N ILE A 102 2.21 5.37 19.38
CA ILE A 102 2.33 4.05 18.74
C ILE A 102 2.20 2.98 19.81
N ILE A 103 1.20 2.12 19.66
CA ILE A 103 1.02 0.95 20.52
C ILE A 103 1.56 -0.26 19.78
N LEU A 104 2.66 -0.84 20.27
CA LEU A 104 3.18 -2.11 19.77
C LEU A 104 2.63 -3.23 20.64
N ASP A 105 1.63 -3.95 20.15
CA ASP A 105 0.96 -4.98 20.92
C ASP A 105 1.53 -6.37 20.62
N ASN A 106 1.75 -7.16 21.67
CA ASN A 106 2.25 -8.54 21.63
C ASN A 106 3.69 -8.68 21.10
N CYS A 107 4.63 -7.88 21.61
CA CYS A 107 6.05 -7.91 21.19
C CYS A 107 6.83 -9.16 21.59
N GLU A 108 6.29 -10.02 22.47
CA GLU A 108 7.02 -11.11 23.15
C GLU A 108 7.62 -12.21 22.25
N HIS A 109 7.13 -12.37 21.02
CA HIS A 109 7.68 -13.30 20.05
C HIS A 109 8.62 -12.62 19.04
N LEU A 110 8.69 -11.28 19.05
CA LEU A 110 9.46 -10.43 18.16
C LEU A 110 10.20 -9.34 18.94
N VAL A 111 10.72 -9.68 20.13
CA VAL A 111 11.25 -8.71 21.11
C VAL A 111 12.38 -7.89 20.50
N ASP A 112 13.37 -8.53 19.89
CA ASP A 112 14.51 -7.83 19.28
C ASP A 112 14.08 -6.89 18.14
N ALA A 113 13.13 -7.32 17.30
CA ALA A 113 12.64 -6.50 16.19
C ALA A 113 11.81 -5.31 16.69
N SER A 114 10.98 -5.53 17.71
CA SER A 114 10.18 -4.48 18.36
C SER A 114 11.06 -3.47 19.10
N ALA A 115 12.12 -3.94 19.76
CA ALA A 115 13.11 -3.11 20.45
C ALA A 115 13.84 -2.18 19.48
N ARG A 116 14.38 -2.72 18.36
CA ARG A 116 15.03 -1.90 17.31
C ARG A 116 14.09 -0.84 16.75
N LEU A 117 12.82 -1.20 16.55
CA LEU A 117 11.80 -0.25 16.11
C LEU A 117 11.56 0.86 17.13
N ALA A 118 11.29 0.50 18.38
CA ALA A 118 11.07 1.46 19.46
C ALA A 118 12.27 2.42 19.62
N GLU A 119 13.48 1.90 19.56
CA GLU A 119 14.72 2.70 19.60
C GLU A 119 14.81 3.70 18.44
N ALA A 120 14.51 3.26 17.21
CA ALA A 120 14.49 4.15 16.04
C ALA A 120 13.47 5.30 16.19
N PHE A 121 12.28 5.02 16.74
CA PHE A 121 11.26 6.04 16.99
C PHE A 121 11.68 7.03 18.07
N VAL A 122 12.14 6.54 19.23
CA VAL A 122 12.55 7.41 20.34
C VAL A 122 13.75 8.27 19.96
N SER A 123 14.70 7.74 19.20
CA SER A 123 15.89 8.49 18.77
C SER A 123 15.60 9.54 17.69
N ARG A 124 14.62 9.33 16.82
CA ARG A 124 14.43 10.16 15.60
C ARG A 124 13.14 10.97 15.55
N CYS A 125 12.08 10.58 16.25
CA CYS A 125 10.75 11.19 16.13
C CYS A 125 10.38 11.95 17.40
N ARG A 126 10.77 13.23 17.55
CA ARG A 126 10.69 13.95 18.84
C ARG A 126 9.27 14.04 19.42
N GLY A 127 8.25 14.05 18.56
CA GLY A 127 6.83 14.08 18.94
C GLY A 127 6.21 12.71 19.24
N SER A 128 6.91 11.60 18.97
CA SER A 128 6.34 10.26 19.10
C SER A 128 6.59 9.64 20.48
N VAL A 129 5.58 8.92 20.95
CA VAL A 129 5.60 8.08 22.15
C VAL A 129 5.28 6.64 21.75
N VAL A 130 6.06 5.68 22.27
CA VAL A 130 5.86 4.25 22.04
C VAL A 130 5.37 3.60 23.32
N LEU A 131 4.23 2.92 23.24
CA LEU A 131 3.67 2.07 24.29
C LEU A 131 3.72 0.61 23.82
N ALA A 132 4.62 -0.19 24.37
CA ALA A 132 4.76 -1.60 24.01
C ALA A 132 4.08 -2.52 25.03
N THR A 133 3.53 -3.65 24.57
CA THR A 133 3.09 -4.74 25.45
C THR A 133 3.94 -5.98 25.23
N SER A 134 4.48 -6.55 26.31
CA SER A 134 5.37 -7.71 26.22
C SER A 134 5.38 -8.54 27.51
N ARG A 135 5.84 -9.80 27.42
CA ARG A 135 6.14 -10.64 28.60
C ARG A 135 7.48 -10.28 29.25
N GLU A 136 8.38 -9.71 28.47
CA GLU A 136 9.70 -9.30 28.93
C GLU A 136 10.04 -7.87 28.47
N VAL A 137 11.02 -7.28 29.14
CA VAL A 137 11.50 -5.91 28.88
C VAL A 137 12.17 -5.84 27.51
N LEU A 138 11.96 -4.76 26.74
CA LEU A 138 12.58 -4.60 25.41
C LEU A 138 14.08 -4.30 25.49
N ARG A 139 14.54 -3.78 26.63
CA ARG A 139 15.94 -3.41 26.94
C ARG A 139 16.45 -2.26 26.06
N VAL A 140 15.60 -1.26 25.84
CA VAL A 140 15.92 -0.07 25.05
C VAL A 140 16.31 1.08 25.98
N SER A 141 17.26 1.92 25.56
CA SER A 141 17.66 3.11 26.34
C SER A 141 16.49 4.09 26.48
N GLY A 142 16.22 4.57 27.69
CA GLY A 142 15.09 5.45 27.99
C GLY A 142 13.73 4.75 28.11
N GLU A 143 13.70 3.42 28.10
CA GLU A 143 12.51 2.62 28.38
C GLU A 143 12.08 2.74 29.85
N TYR A 144 10.83 3.15 30.07
CA TYR A 144 10.17 3.00 31.37
C TYR A 144 9.41 1.68 31.42
N VAL A 145 9.77 0.82 32.37
CA VAL A 145 9.13 -0.49 32.53
C VAL A 145 7.98 -0.37 33.52
N TYR A 146 6.75 -0.37 33.02
CA TYR A 146 5.57 -0.47 33.87
C TYR A 146 5.17 -1.94 34.05
N ARG A 147 5.40 -2.48 35.25
CA ARG A 147 4.98 -3.84 35.59
C ARG A 147 3.50 -3.84 35.90
N VAL A 148 2.70 -4.39 35.00
CA VAL A 148 1.24 -4.43 35.16
C VAL A 148 0.90 -5.31 36.38
N PRO A 149 0.29 -4.75 37.43
CA PRO A 149 -0.06 -5.54 38.61
C PRO A 149 -1.21 -6.51 38.29
N PRO A 150 -1.35 -7.62 39.01
CA PRO A 150 -2.59 -8.39 39.00
C PRO A 150 -3.76 -7.56 39.52
N LEU A 151 -4.99 -8.06 39.33
CA LEU A 151 -6.15 -7.48 39.99
C LEU A 151 -6.07 -7.75 41.49
N ASP A 152 -6.58 -6.81 42.27
CA ASP A 152 -6.66 -6.92 43.71
C ASP A 152 -7.57 -8.09 44.13
N VAL A 153 -7.14 -8.84 45.15
CA VAL A 153 -7.78 -10.08 45.64
C VAL A 153 -8.04 -9.96 47.15
N PRO A 154 -9.12 -10.57 47.68
CA PRO A 154 -9.41 -10.53 49.11
C PRO A 154 -8.30 -11.22 49.94
N PRO A 155 -7.81 -10.61 51.03
CA PRO A 155 -6.81 -11.22 51.91
C PRO A 155 -7.35 -12.45 52.65
N VAL A 156 -6.46 -13.21 53.30
CA VAL A 156 -6.81 -14.49 53.97
C VAL A 156 -7.55 -14.28 55.29
N ASP A 157 -7.34 -13.14 55.95
CA ASP A 157 -7.79 -12.86 57.32
C ASP A 157 -9.03 -11.93 57.42
N ASP A 158 -9.63 -11.50 56.30
CA ASP A 158 -10.86 -10.72 56.32
C ASP A 158 -12.07 -11.64 56.54
N ALA A 159 -12.65 -11.56 57.74
CA ALA A 159 -13.76 -12.40 58.21
C ALA A 159 -15.15 -11.94 57.77
N ASP A 160 -15.27 -10.84 57.00
CA ASP A 160 -16.53 -10.33 56.47
C ASP A 160 -16.65 -10.63 54.96
N SER A 161 -17.36 -11.70 54.61
CA SER A 161 -17.65 -12.11 53.22
C SER A 161 -18.37 -11.02 52.40
N GLY A 162 -18.98 -10.03 53.08
CA GLY A 162 -19.59 -8.84 52.47
C GLY A 162 -18.61 -7.82 51.86
N ASP A 163 -17.32 -7.84 52.21
CA ASP A 163 -16.30 -6.92 51.66
C ASP A 163 -15.61 -7.47 50.40
N ALA A 164 -15.78 -8.77 50.09
CA ALA A 164 -15.13 -9.43 48.96
C ALA A 164 -15.46 -8.79 47.59
N LEU A 165 -16.68 -8.24 47.44
CA LEU A 165 -17.13 -7.55 46.22
C LEU A 165 -16.43 -6.21 45.96
N ARG A 166 -15.64 -5.67 46.90
CA ARG A 166 -14.81 -4.49 46.66
C ARG A 166 -13.53 -4.79 45.88
N HIS A 167 -13.08 -6.05 45.89
CA HIS A 167 -11.87 -6.46 45.20
C HIS A 167 -12.10 -6.70 43.71
N ALA A 168 -11.25 -6.10 42.88
CA ALA A 168 -11.38 -6.13 41.43
C ALA A 168 -11.40 -7.54 40.82
N ALA A 169 -10.65 -8.49 41.39
CA ALA A 169 -10.64 -9.88 40.92
C ALA A 169 -12.00 -10.56 41.11
N VAL A 170 -12.69 -10.30 42.23
CA VAL A 170 -14.02 -10.84 42.53
C VAL A 170 -15.06 -10.17 41.63
N GLN A 171 -14.98 -8.85 41.46
CA GLN A 171 -15.85 -8.11 40.53
C GLN A 171 -15.76 -8.65 39.10
N LEU A 172 -14.54 -8.86 38.60
CA LEU A 172 -14.33 -9.47 37.28
C LEU A 172 -14.90 -10.88 37.20
N PHE A 173 -14.65 -11.72 38.22
CA PHE A 173 -15.15 -13.08 38.25
C PHE A 173 -16.69 -13.12 38.21
N VAL A 174 -17.34 -12.34 39.07
CA VAL A 174 -18.80 -12.24 39.16
C VAL A 174 -19.38 -11.69 37.86
N ALA A 175 -18.81 -10.61 37.31
CA ALA A 175 -19.27 -10.03 36.06
C ALA A 175 -19.23 -11.05 34.91
N ARG A 176 -18.19 -11.88 34.87
CA ARG A 176 -18.00 -12.91 33.84
C ARG A 176 -18.90 -14.13 34.03
N ALA A 177 -19.08 -14.60 35.27
CA ALA A 177 -20.03 -15.66 35.58
C ALA A 177 -21.48 -15.23 35.27
N LYS A 178 -21.83 -13.99 35.61
CA LYS A 178 -23.15 -13.40 35.33
C LYS A 178 -23.41 -13.25 33.83
N ALA A 179 -22.41 -12.85 33.06
CA ALA A 179 -22.50 -12.80 31.60
C ALA A 179 -22.77 -14.18 30.96
N LEU A 180 -22.47 -15.26 31.68
CA LEU A 180 -22.72 -16.65 31.28
C LEU A 180 -23.99 -17.23 31.92
N GLY A 181 -24.82 -16.39 32.55
CA GLY A 181 -26.11 -16.79 33.12
C GLY A 181 -26.05 -17.35 34.55
N ALA A 182 -24.90 -17.29 35.23
CA ALA A 182 -24.75 -17.76 36.61
C ALA A 182 -24.68 -16.57 37.59
N ASP A 183 -25.68 -16.45 38.48
CA ASP A 183 -25.70 -15.43 39.54
C ASP A 183 -25.04 -15.95 40.82
N LEU A 184 -23.72 -16.11 40.76
CA LEU A 184 -22.92 -16.70 41.84
C LEU A 184 -22.73 -15.77 43.04
N ALA A 185 -23.09 -14.48 42.93
CA ALA A 185 -22.90 -13.50 44.01
C ALA A 185 -24.08 -13.41 44.98
N ALA A 186 -25.14 -14.20 44.76
CA ALA A 186 -26.35 -14.20 45.58
C ALA A 186 -26.21 -14.95 46.92
N ASP A 187 -25.12 -15.70 47.13
CA ASP A 187 -24.88 -16.55 48.30
C ASP A 187 -23.47 -16.31 48.88
N GLU A 188 -23.38 -16.17 50.19
CA GLU A 188 -22.17 -15.92 50.96
C GLU A 188 -21.15 -17.07 50.81
N ALA A 189 -21.62 -18.32 50.80
CA ALA A 189 -20.75 -19.49 50.59
C ALA A 189 -20.12 -19.52 49.19
N ASN A 190 -20.78 -18.92 48.20
CA ASN A 190 -20.23 -18.77 46.85
C ASN A 190 -19.18 -17.65 46.81
N LEU A 191 -19.39 -16.55 47.53
CA LEU A 191 -18.42 -15.45 47.62
C LEU A 191 -17.11 -15.88 48.26
N ASP A 192 -17.14 -16.69 49.33
CA ASP A 192 -15.93 -17.24 49.96
C ASP A 192 -15.14 -18.16 49.02
N SER A 193 -15.87 -18.96 48.24
CA SER A 193 -15.28 -19.85 47.23
C SER A 193 -14.68 -19.03 46.08
N ILE A 194 -15.35 -17.97 45.64
CA ILE A 194 -14.82 -17.03 44.63
C ILE A 194 -13.58 -16.32 45.14
N ALA A 195 -13.57 -15.82 46.38
CA ALA A 195 -12.40 -15.21 46.99
C ALA A 195 -11.21 -16.18 47.03
N THR A 196 -11.46 -17.44 47.37
CA THR A 196 -10.45 -18.51 47.35
C THR A 196 -9.90 -18.77 45.95
N ILE A 197 -10.77 -18.85 44.93
CA ILE A 197 -10.37 -18.97 43.53
C ILE A 197 -9.52 -17.77 43.09
N CYS A 198 -9.98 -16.55 43.39
CA CYS A 198 -9.29 -15.31 43.02
C CYS A 198 -7.87 -15.26 43.58
N ARG A 199 -7.67 -15.65 44.85
CA ARG A 199 -6.36 -15.76 45.48
C ARG A 199 -5.46 -16.76 44.76
N ARG A 200 -5.95 -17.98 44.47
CA ARG A 200 -5.14 -19.03 43.82
C ARG A 200 -4.76 -18.72 42.38
N LEU A 201 -5.58 -17.94 41.71
CA LEU A 201 -5.33 -17.49 40.35
C LEU A 201 -4.51 -16.19 40.32
N ASP A 202 -3.96 -15.78 41.47
CA ASP A 202 -3.08 -14.61 41.63
C ASP A 202 -3.69 -13.31 41.06
N GLY A 203 -5.01 -13.21 41.00
CA GLY A 203 -5.69 -12.05 40.39
C GLY A 203 -5.42 -11.88 38.88
N ILE A 204 -4.98 -12.92 38.15
CA ILE A 204 -4.71 -12.84 36.70
C ILE A 204 -6.04 -12.81 35.93
N PRO A 205 -6.39 -11.69 35.23
CA PRO A 205 -7.69 -11.53 34.57
C PRO A 205 -8.11 -12.70 33.68
N LEU A 206 -7.25 -13.16 32.77
CA LEU A 206 -7.61 -14.27 31.88
C LEU A 206 -7.83 -15.58 32.65
N ALA A 207 -7.05 -15.84 33.70
CA ALA A 207 -7.25 -17.04 34.52
C ALA A 207 -8.58 -16.96 35.27
N LEU A 208 -8.92 -15.79 35.80
CA LEU A 208 -10.21 -15.52 36.44
C LEU A 208 -11.38 -15.69 35.47
N GLU A 209 -11.25 -15.19 34.23
CA GLU A 209 -12.26 -15.34 33.18
C GLU A 209 -12.50 -16.81 32.81
N LEU A 210 -11.43 -17.59 32.68
CA LEU A 210 -11.51 -19.03 32.42
C LEU A 210 -12.15 -19.77 33.60
N ALA A 211 -11.78 -19.43 34.83
CA ALA A 211 -12.35 -20.05 36.04
C ALA A 211 -13.81 -19.65 36.28
N ALA A 212 -14.19 -18.40 36.01
CA ALA A 212 -15.56 -17.92 36.07
C ALA A 212 -16.46 -18.68 35.09
N ALA A 213 -15.97 -18.92 33.88
CA ALA A 213 -16.68 -19.74 32.90
C ALA A 213 -16.90 -21.18 33.37
N ARG A 214 -15.97 -21.74 34.16
CA ARG A 214 -16.13 -23.08 34.76
C ARG A 214 -17.05 -23.08 35.97
N ALA A 215 -16.99 -22.04 36.80
CA ALA A 215 -17.87 -21.91 37.95
C ALA A 215 -19.33 -21.74 37.53
N ALA A 216 -19.60 -21.10 36.39
CA ALA A 216 -20.93 -21.04 35.81
C ALA A 216 -21.50 -22.44 35.46
N LEU A 217 -20.65 -23.44 35.21
CA LEU A 217 -21.05 -24.81 34.89
C LEU A 217 -21.05 -25.76 36.08
N LEU A 218 -20.06 -25.64 36.96
CA LEU A 218 -19.76 -26.60 38.04
C LEU A 218 -20.07 -26.08 39.45
N GLY A 219 -20.34 -24.78 39.60
CA GLY A 219 -20.37 -24.08 40.88
C GLY A 219 -18.98 -23.63 41.35
N SER A 220 -18.92 -22.52 42.10
CA SER A 220 -17.65 -21.94 42.59
C SER A 220 -16.96 -22.83 43.62
N GLN A 221 -17.71 -23.54 44.48
CA GLN A 221 -17.14 -24.43 45.49
C GLN A 221 -16.37 -25.60 44.85
N GLN A 222 -16.95 -26.21 43.80
CA GLN A 222 -16.33 -27.30 43.07
C GLN A 222 -15.07 -26.83 42.31
N VAL A 223 -15.09 -25.63 41.74
CA VAL A 223 -13.91 -25.04 41.08
C VAL A 223 -12.81 -24.76 42.10
N ALA A 224 -13.12 -24.26 43.29
CA ALA A 224 -12.14 -24.07 44.37
C ALA A 224 -11.48 -25.41 44.75
N ALA A 225 -12.26 -26.46 45.00
CA ALA A 225 -11.72 -27.78 45.37
C ALA A 225 -10.84 -28.41 44.27
N LEU A 226 -11.18 -28.24 42.99
CA LEU A 226 -10.39 -28.77 41.87
C LEU A 226 -9.07 -28.02 41.67
N LEU A 227 -9.05 -26.72 41.95
CA LEU A 227 -7.81 -25.94 41.95
C LEU A 227 -6.91 -26.35 43.12
N ASP A 228 -7.45 -26.71 44.30
CA ASP A 228 -6.63 -27.22 45.41
C ASP A 228 -5.81 -28.44 45.03
N ASP A 229 -6.49 -29.46 44.51
CA ASP A 229 -5.90 -30.78 44.24
C ASP A 229 -4.76 -30.69 43.19
N ARG A 230 -4.96 -29.90 42.13
CA ARG A 230 -3.95 -29.77 41.06
C ARG A 230 -2.77 -28.87 41.40
N PHE A 231 -2.99 -27.81 42.19
CA PHE A 231 -1.88 -26.98 42.65
C PHE A 231 -0.96 -27.78 43.59
N ALA A 232 -1.53 -28.66 44.43
CA ALA A 232 -0.76 -29.56 45.29
C ALA A 232 0.10 -30.58 44.50
N VAL A 233 -0.44 -31.15 43.42
CA VAL A 233 0.24 -32.16 42.59
C VAL A 233 1.41 -31.57 41.76
N LEU A 234 1.31 -30.31 41.32
CA LEU A 234 2.28 -29.71 40.39
C LEU A 234 3.40 -28.90 41.06
N THR A 235 3.23 -28.45 42.31
CA THR A 235 4.28 -27.77 43.09
C THR A 235 5.52 -28.65 43.37
N GLY A 236 5.45 -29.97 43.12
CA GLY A 236 6.59 -30.89 43.20
C GLY A 236 7.46 -31.01 41.94
N GLY A 237 7.06 -30.43 40.80
CA GLY A 237 7.52 -30.91 39.48
C GLY A 237 8.67 -30.18 38.76
N ARG A 238 8.67 -28.85 38.61
CA ARG A 238 9.70 -28.13 37.81
C ARG A 238 9.92 -26.68 38.30
N ARG A 239 11.18 -26.31 38.60
CA ARG A 239 11.59 -25.08 39.33
C ARG A 239 12.01 -23.87 38.49
N THR A 240 11.84 -23.86 37.16
CA THR A 240 12.55 -22.88 36.29
C THR A 240 11.70 -21.74 35.69
N ALA A 241 10.39 -21.64 35.98
CA ALA A 241 9.55 -20.52 35.53
C ALA A 241 8.95 -19.74 36.73
N LEU A 242 8.85 -18.40 36.62
CA LEU A 242 8.25 -17.52 37.65
C LEU A 242 6.83 -18.01 38.04
N PRO A 243 6.44 -18.00 39.34
CA PRO A 243 5.18 -18.60 39.83
C PRO A 243 3.93 -18.22 39.03
N ARG A 244 3.79 -16.95 38.63
CA ARG A 244 2.61 -16.42 37.92
C ARG A 244 2.45 -16.92 36.47
N HIS A 245 3.56 -17.29 35.80
CA HIS A 245 3.50 -17.90 34.46
C HIS A 245 3.01 -19.34 34.54
N GLN A 246 3.27 -20.01 35.67
CA GLN A 246 2.74 -21.34 35.94
C GLN A 246 1.24 -21.28 36.16
N THR A 247 0.73 -20.30 36.91
CA THR A 247 -0.71 -20.11 37.19
C THR A 247 -1.57 -20.04 35.92
N LEU A 248 -1.21 -19.22 34.93
CA LEU A 248 -1.99 -19.15 33.67
C LEU A 248 -1.84 -20.41 32.81
N ARG A 249 -0.62 -20.95 32.66
CA ARG A 249 -0.40 -22.21 31.92
C ARG A 249 -1.20 -23.35 32.54
N MET A 250 -1.20 -23.48 33.87
CA MET A 250 -1.98 -24.47 34.61
C MET A 250 -3.49 -24.28 34.39
N THR A 251 -3.97 -23.05 34.40
CA THR A 251 -5.37 -22.74 34.13
C THR A 251 -5.77 -23.11 32.70
N LEU A 252 -4.89 -22.89 31.73
CA LEU A 252 -5.07 -23.33 30.34
C LEU A 252 -4.99 -24.85 30.20
N ASP A 253 -4.01 -25.51 30.82
CA ASP A 253 -3.92 -26.98 30.84
C ASP A 253 -5.17 -27.61 31.47
N TRP A 254 -5.67 -27.05 32.57
CA TRP A 254 -6.91 -27.49 33.19
C TRP A 254 -8.12 -27.23 32.29
N SER A 255 -8.26 -26.01 31.76
CA SER A 255 -9.36 -25.65 30.86
C SER A 255 -9.36 -26.52 29.61
N PHE A 256 -8.19 -26.83 29.06
CA PHE A 256 -8.02 -27.69 27.90
C PHE A 256 -8.35 -29.16 28.21
N ASN A 257 -7.83 -29.71 29.31
CA ASN A 257 -8.07 -31.11 29.71
C ASN A 257 -9.53 -31.40 30.09
N LEU A 258 -10.31 -30.36 30.42
CA LEU A 258 -11.76 -30.47 30.65
C LEU A 258 -12.59 -30.35 29.38
N LEU A 259 -12.00 -30.07 28.22
CA LEU A 259 -12.73 -30.06 26.96
C LEU A 259 -13.03 -31.50 26.53
N PRO A 260 -14.26 -31.77 26.05
CA PRO A 260 -14.52 -32.95 25.25
C PRO A 260 -13.47 -33.07 24.12
N PRO A 261 -13.04 -34.29 23.74
CA PRO A 261 -11.99 -34.48 22.74
C PRO A 261 -12.25 -33.74 21.41
N ALA A 262 -13.51 -33.67 20.99
CA ALA A 262 -13.92 -32.95 19.78
C ALA A 262 -13.71 -31.42 19.89
N GLU A 263 -14.07 -30.82 21.03
CA GLU A 263 -13.84 -29.38 21.26
C GLU A 263 -12.36 -29.04 21.38
N ALA A 264 -11.58 -29.91 22.05
CA ALA A 264 -10.13 -29.74 22.17
C ALA A 264 -9.46 -29.76 20.79
N SER A 265 -9.86 -30.69 19.92
CA SER A 265 -9.39 -30.79 18.54
C SER A 265 -9.79 -29.55 17.71
N VAL A 266 -11.03 -29.08 17.83
CA VAL A 266 -11.45 -27.82 17.16
C VAL A 266 -10.58 -26.65 17.64
N LEU A 267 -10.37 -26.49 18.95
CA LEU A 267 -9.57 -25.40 19.50
C LEU A 267 -8.12 -25.40 18.99
N THR A 268 -7.43 -26.56 18.99
CA THR A 268 -6.05 -26.66 18.50
C THR A 268 -5.96 -26.32 17.02
N ARG A 269 -6.93 -26.75 16.23
CA ARG A 269 -6.97 -26.52 14.78
C ARG A 269 -7.25 -25.04 14.43
N LEU A 270 -8.15 -24.38 15.15
CA LEU A 270 -8.44 -22.95 14.97
C LEU A 270 -7.23 -22.05 15.25
N ALA A 271 -6.25 -22.53 16.04
CA ALA A 271 -5.05 -21.77 16.35
C ALA A 271 -4.16 -21.47 15.13
N LEU A 272 -4.38 -22.15 13.98
CA LEU A 272 -3.68 -21.84 12.74
C LEU A 272 -4.09 -20.51 12.10
N PHE A 273 -5.32 -20.02 12.36
CA PHE A 273 -5.69 -18.69 11.88
C PHE A 273 -4.74 -17.64 12.45
N ALA A 274 -4.21 -16.77 11.58
CA ALA A 274 -3.31 -15.69 11.98
C ALA A 274 -4.06 -14.54 12.66
N GLY A 275 -5.38 -14.44 12.46
CA GLY A 275 -6.22 -13.38 13.03
C GLY A 275 -7.68 -13.82 13.15
N GLN A 276 -8.59 -12.88 12.92
CA GLN A 276 -10.03 -13.15 12.96
C GLN A 276 -10.45 -14.08 11.82
N PHE A 277 -11.47 -14.92 12.04
CA PHE A 277 -12.00 -15.85 11.06
C PHE A 277 -13.53 -15.96 11.14
N PRO A 278 -14.22 -16.15 10.00
CA PRO A 278 -15.65 -16.45 9.98
C PRO A 278 -15.92 -17.91 10.34
N MET A 279 -17.18 -18.25 10.63
CA MET A 279 -17.60 -19.64 10.91
C MET A 279 -17.26 -20.61 9.77
N ASP A 280 -17.41 -20.19 8.51
CA ASP A 280 -17.08 -21.03 7.36
C ASP A 280 -15.60 -21.44 7.34
N GLY A 281 -14.71 -20.56 7.82
CA GLY A 281 -13.30 -20.87 8.01
C GLY A 281 -13.08 -21.89 9.13
N ALA A 282 -13.80 -21.77 10.24
CA ALA A 282 -13.74 -22.74 11.33
C ALA A 282 -14.15 -24.14 10.86
N ILE A 283 -15.25 -24.24 10.10
CA ILE A 283 -15.76 -25.49 9.52
C ILE A 283 -14.72 -26.11 8.57
N ALA A 284 -14.12 -25.30 7.69
CA ALA A 284 -13.14 -25.78 6.72
C ALA A 284 -11.89 -26.40 7.37
N ILE A 285 -11.41 -25.81 8.47
CA ILE A 285 -10.22 -26.33 9.17
C ILE A 285 -10.57 -27.51 10.08
N ALA A 286 -11.74 -27.48 10.73
CA ALA A 286 -12.22 -28.60 11.53
C ALA A 286 -12.32 -29.88 10.67
N GLY A 287 -12.89 -29.80 9.47
CA GLY A 287 -12.71 -30.76 8.36
C GLY A 287 -13.26 -32.18 8.50
N ASP A 288 -13.11 -32.84 9.66
CA ASP A 288 -13.65 -34.18 9.96
C ASP A 288 -14.87 -34.13 10.90
N VAL A 289 -15.25 -32.95 11.36
CA VAL A 289 -16.42 -32.70 12.20
C VAL A 289 -17.55 -32.13 11.34
N GLU A 290 -18.77 -32.60 11.57
CA GLU A 290 -19.97 -32.08 10.89
C GLU A 290 -20.14 -30.57 11.12
N PRO A 291 -20.49 -29.76 10.10
CA PRO A 291 -20.56 -28.30 10.22
C PRO A 291 -21.39 -27.78 11.39
N ALA A 292 -22.54 -28.40 11.68
CA ALA A 292 -23.39 -28.04 12.81
C ALA A 292 -22.68 -28.25 14.15
N LEU A 293 -21.97 -29.38 14.30
CA LEU A 293 -21.19 -29.68 15.49
C LEU A 293 -19.99 -28.74 15.66
N VAL A 294 -19.36 -28.29 14.57
CA VAL A 294 -18.30 -27.27 14.64
C VAL A 294 -18.85 -25.96 15.20
N ALA A 295 -20.03 -25.53 14.73
CA ALA A 295 -20.66 -24.32 15.24
C ALA A 295 -20.99 -24.44 16.74
N ASP A 296 -21.51 -25.60 17.17
CA ASP A 296 -21.76 -25.89 18.58
C ASP A 296 -20.46 -25.91 19.40
N HIS A 297 -19.39 -26.52 18.90
CA HIS A 297 -18.09 -26.53 19.56
C HIS A 297 -17.50 -25.13 19.68
N VAL A 298 -17.58 -24.30 18.62
CA VAL A 298 -17.12 -22.90 18.67
C VAL A 298 -17.95 -22.10 19.66
N ALA A 299 -19.28 -22.25 19.67
CA ALA A 299 -20.14 -21.61 20.65
C ALA A 299 -19.81 -22.03 22.09
N ASN A 300 -19.54 -23.31 22.31
CA ASN A 300 -19.09 -23.85 23.59
C ASN A 300 -17.71 -23.30 23.99
N LEU A 301 -16.77 -23.17 23.06
CA LEU A 301 -15.46 -22.56 23.30
C LEU A 301 -15.57 -21.06 23.62
N VAL A 302 -16.54 -20.36 23.02
CA VAL A 302 -16.87 -18.96 23.36
C VAL A 302 -17.46 -18.87 24.76
N ALA A 303 -18.41 -19.74 25.12
CA ALA A 303 -18.96 -19.82 26.47
C ALA A 303 -17.90 -20.16 27.53
N LYS A 304 -16.82 -20.85 27.12
CA LYS A 304 -15.66 -21.21 27.96
C LYS A 304 -14.53 -20.17 27.92
N SER A 305 -14.74 -19.01 27.28
CA SER A 305 -13.76 -17.92 27.14
C SER A 305 -12.44 -18.32 26.47
N LEU A 306 -12.43 -19.40 25.69
CA LEU A 306 -11.27 -19.87 24.92
C LEU A 306 -11.22 -19.27 23.50
N VAL A 307 -12.38 -18.84 23.00
CA VAL A 307 -12.56 -18.11 21.73
C VAL A 307 -13.36 -16.84 22.02
N ALA A 308 -12.99 -15.73 21.39
CA ALA A 308 -13.76 -14.50 21.42
C ALA A 308 -14.59 -14.36 20.15
N ALA A 309 -15.81 -13.84 20.27
CA ALA A 309 -16.70 -13.54 19.14
C ALA A 309 -16.96 -12.04 19.07
N GLU A 310 -16.87 -11.46 17.86
CA GLU A 310 -17.11 -10.05 17.57
C GLU A 310 -18.02 -9.92 16.35
N LEU A 311 -18.96 -8.98 16.37
CA LEU A 311 -19.81 -8.69 15.20
C LEU A 311 -19.13 -7.65 14.31
N ARG A 312 -18.93 -7.97 13.03
CA ARG A 312 -18.54 -7.02 11.97
C ARG A 312 -19.56 -7.06 10.86
N HIS A 313 -20.09 -5.90 10.47
CA HIS A 313 -21.08 -5.78 9.39
C HIS A 313 -22.23 -6.80 9.54
N HIS A 314 -22.73 -6.97 10.76
CA HIS A 314 -23.78 -7.93 11.13
C HIS A 314 -23.42 -9.42 10.93
N LYS A 315 -22.15 -9.76 10.77
CA LYS A 315 -21.64 -11.14 10.73
C LYS A 315 -20.71 -11.43 11.91
N PRO A 316 -20.82 -12.61 12.56
CA PRO A 316 -19.91 -12.99 13.63
C PRO A 316 -18.55 -13.40 13.07
N TYR A 317 -17.50 -12.78 13.61
CA TYR A 317 -16.11 -13.16 13.45
C TYR A 317 -15.58 -13.67 14.78
N TYR A 318 -14.76 -14.71 14.72
CA TYR A 318 -14.16 -15.35 15.87
C TYR A 318 -12.66 -15.08 15.88
N ARG A 319 -12.06 -15.08 17.07
CA ARG A 319 -10.61 -15.05 17.23
C ARG A 319 -10.20 -15.78 18.49
N LEU A 320 -9.03 -16.42 18.46
CA LEU A 320 -8.39 -16.87 19.69
C LEU A 320 -7.64 -15.70 20.31
N LEU A 321 -7.70 -15.58 21.64
CA LEU A 321 -6.81 -14.68 22.36
C LEU A 321 -5.36 -15.18 22.20
N ASP A 322 -4.40 -14.28 22.05
CA ASP A 322 -3.01 -14.62 21.70
C ASP A 322 -2.38 -15.71 22.57
N THR A 323 -2.66 -15.66 23.87
CA THR A 323 -2.17 -16.65 24.84
C THR A 323 -2.81 -18.03 24.64
N THR A 324 -4.13 -18.08 24.42
CA THR A 324 -4.86 -19.31 24.08
C THR A 324 -4.43 -19.85 22.73
N ARG A 325 -4.27 -18.99 21.73
CA ARG A 325 -3.78 -19.34 20.39
C ARG A 325 -2.39 -19.95 20.45
N ALA A 326 -1.44 -19.31 21.12
CA ALA A 326 -0.08 -19.81 21.26
C ALA A 326 -0.05 -21.19 21.95
N TYR A 327 -0.83 -21.35 23.02
CA TYR A 327 -0.98 -22.63 23.72
C TYR A 327 -1.58 -23.72 22.83
N ALA A 328 -2.69 -23.42 22.15
CA ALA A 328 -3.39 -24.35 21.26
C ALA A 328 -2.53 -24.73 20.04
N LEU A 329 -1.76 -23.79 19.49
CA LEU A 329 -0.81 -24.01 18.40
C LEU A 329 0.37 -24.89 18.84
N GLU A 330 0.87 -24.72 20.06
CA GLU A 330 1.89 -25.61 20.63
C GLU A 330 1.36 -27.05 20.74
N LYS A 331 0.14 -27.23 21.23
CA LYS A 331 -0.51 -28.55 21.27
C LYS A 331 -0.69 -29.15 19.88
N LEU A 332 -1.09 -28.33 18.89
CA LEU A 332 -1.22 -28.76 17.50
C LEU A 332 0.12 -29.24 16.91
N ARG A 333 1.19 -28.46 17.12
CA ARG A 333 2.55 -28.77 16.64
C ARG A 333 3.17 -29.99 17.33
N ALA A 334 2.81 -30.24 18.59
CA ALA A 334 3.24 -31.44 19.32
C ALA A 334 2.50 -32.71 18.86
N GLY A 335 1.35 -32.55 18.20
CA GLY A 335 0.59 -33.65 17.59
C GLY A 335 0.95 -33.90 16.13
N SER A 336 0.35 -34.93 15.53
CA SER A 336 0.53 -35.29 14.11
C SER A 336 -0.39 -34.52 13.15
N GLU A 337 -1.31 -33.70 13.66
CA GLU A 337 -2.35 -33.05 12.86
C GLU A 337 -1.92 -31.73 12.21
N PHE A 338 -0.75 -31.18 12.56
CA PHE A 338 -0.31 -29.86 12.08
C PHE A 338 -0.31 -29.75 10.55
N GLY A 339 0.34 -30.68 9.85
CA GLY A 339 0.44 -30.65 8.38
C GLY A 339 -0.92 -30.75 7.70
N GLN A 340 -1.81 -31.63 8.18
CA GLN A 340 -3.16 -31.78 7.63
C GLN A 340 -4.01 -30.51 7.86
N THR A 341 -3.90 -29.91 9.04
CA THR A 341 -4.63 -28.70 9.40
C THR A 341 -4.13 -27.49 8.62
N ALA A 342 -2.81 -27.36 8.43
CA ALA A 342 -2.21 -26.31 7.62
C ALA A 342 -2.61 -26.42 6.15
N ARG A 343 -2.67 -27.65 5.63
CA ARG A 343 -3.21 -27.93 4.30
C ARG A 343 -4.68 -27.50 4.15
N ARG A 344 -5.53 -27.74 5.17
CA ARG A 344 -6.94 -27.30 5.16
C ARG A 344 -7.05 -25.77 5.16
N LEU A 345 -6.24 -25.06 5.94
CA LEU A 345 -6.21 -23.59 5.92
C LEU A 345 -5.78 -23.04 4.54
N ALA A 346 -4.76 -23.64 3.94
CA ALA A 346 -4.31 -23.26 2.60
C ALA A 346 -5.38 -23.50 1.53
N LEU A 347 -6.11 -24.62 1.61
CA LEU A 347 -7.25 -24.91 0.74
C LEU A 347 -8.41 -23.93 0.96
N TYR A 348 -8.74 -23.62 2.22
CA TYR A 348 -9.75 -22.61 2.53
C TYR A 348 -9.40 -21.25 1.91
N CYS A 349 -8.16 -20.80 2.06
CA CYS A 349 -7.70 -19.54 1.46
C CYS A 349 -7.76 -19.60 -0.07
N LEU A 350 -7.36 -20.73 -0.67
CA LEU A 350 -7.44 -20.94 -2.11
C LEU A 350 -8.88 -20.82 -2.59
N THR A 351 -9.82 -21.55 -1.99
CA THR A 351 -11.24 -21.52 -2.35
C THR A 351 -11.86 -20.15 -2.12
N ALA A 352 -11.51 -19.46 -1.03
CA ALA A 352 -11.98 -18.10 -0.78
C ALA A 352 -11.49 -17.09 -1.85
N LEU A 353 -10.34 -17.35 -2.48
CA LEU A 353 -9.74 -16.49 -3.50
C LEU A 353 -10.04 -16.92 -4.94
N GLU A 354 -10.69 -18.06 -5.18
CA GLU A 354 -11.01 -18.56 -6.53
C GLU A 354 -11.77 -17.54 -7.39
N ARG A 355 -12.68 -16.78 -6.78
CA ARG A 355 -13.48 -15.75 -7.47
C ARG A 355 -12.87 -14.35 -7.42
N SER A 356 -11.78 -14.14 -6.68
CA SER A 356 -11.25 -12.82 -6.39
C SER A 356 -10.91 -12.01 -7.65
N GLU A 357 -10.40 -12.68 -8.70
CA GLU A 357 -10.13 -12.06 -10.00
C GLU A 357 -11.43 -11.66 -10.72
N ALA A 358 -12.43 -12.55 -10.79
CA ALA A 358 -13.71 -12.26 -11.42
C ALA A 358 -14.48 -11.15 -10.68
N ASP A 359 -14.50 -11.22 -9.36
CA ASP A 359 -15.17 -10.24 -8.49
C ASP A 359 -14.50 -8.87 -8.56
N SER A 360 -13.20 -8.79 -8.88
CA SER A 360 -12.54 -7.51 -9.13
C SER A 360 -13.09 -6.75 -10.33
N SER A 361 -13.65 -7.48 -11.30
CA SER A 361 -14.33 -6.89 -12.46
C SER A 361 -15.80 -6.57 -12.17
N ALA A 362 -16.37 -7.10 -11.09
CA ALA A 362 -17.79 -6.97 -10.78
C ALA A 362 -18.08 -6.01 -9.60
N MET A 363 -17.12 -5.84 -8.68
CA MET A 363 -17.25 -5.06 -7.46
C MET A 363 -16.44 -3.76 -7.52
N LEU A 364 -16.87 -2.76 -6.76
CA LEU A 364 -16.03 -1.59 -6.49
C LEU A 364 -14.87 -2.00 -5.58
N GLN A 365 -13.74 -1.30 -5.69
CA GLN A 365 -12.54 -1.61 -4.92
C GLN A 365 -12.77 -1.64 -3.40
N PRO A 366 -13.52 -0.71 -2.75
CA PRO A 366 -13.76 -0.77 -1.31
C PRO A 366 -14.50 -2.05 -0.87
N ASP A 367 -15.50 -2.47 -1.64
CA ASP A 367 -16.28 -3.68 -1.37
C ASP A 367 -15.43 -4.93 -1.56
N TRP A 368 -14.61 -4.94 -2.62
CA TRP A 368 -13.64 -6.00 -2.88
C TRP A 368 -12.62 -6.12 -1.74
N LEU A 369 -12.06 -5.00 -1.27
CA LEU A 369 -11.13 -4.99 -0.15
C LEU A 369 -11.78 -5.48 1.15
N ALA A 370 -13.03 -5.09 1.42
CA ALA A 370 -13.77 -5.59 2.56
C ALA A 370 -13.97 -7.11 2.49
N ALA A 371 -14.17 -7.66 1.29
CA ALA A 371 -14.34 -9.08 1.06
C ALA A 371 -13.04 -9.89 1.23
N TYR A 372 -11.90 -9.44 0.70
CA TYR A 372 -10.69 -10.28 0.60
C TYR A 372 -9.48 -9.82 1.44
N ALA A 373 -9.37 -8.55 1.82
CA ALA A 373 -8.15 -8.01 2.44
C ALA A 373 -7.76 -8.75 3.74
N HIS A 374 -8.75 -9.23 4.49
CA HIS A 374 -8.56 -9.95 5.75
C HIS A 374 -7.84 -11.30 5.59
N LEU A 375 -7.78 -11.86 4.38
CA LEU A 375 -7.14 -13.15 4.12
C LEU A 375 -5.61 -13.06 4.03
N ILE A 376 -5.02 -11.86 3.87
CA ILE A 376 -3.60 -11.71 3.53
C ILE A 376 -2.65 -12.40 4.51
N ASP A 377 -2.89 -12.32 5.81
CA ASP A 377 -2.01 -12.93 6.81
C ASP A 377 -2.17 -14.46 6.85
N ASN A 378 -3.37 -14.96 6.61
CA ASN A 378 -3.61 -16.40 6.45
C ASN A 378 -2.96 -16.94 5.17
N VAL A 379 -2.97 -16.16 4.08
CA VAL A 379 -2.26 -16.49 2.83
C VAL A 379 -0.75 -16.57 3.09
N ARG A 380 -0.16 -15.59 3.76
CA ARG A 380 1.27 -15.60 4.12
C ARG A 380 1.64 -16.84 4.92
N ALA A 381 0.92 -17.11 6.01
CA ALA A 381 1.15 -18.29 6.85
C ALA A 381 1.00 -19.60 6.06
N SER A 382 0.00 -19.68 5.18
CA SER A 382 -0.23 -20.84 4.32
C SER A 382 0.89 -21.05 3.29
N LEU A 383 1.39 -19.98 2.68
CA LEU A 383 2.51 -20.04 1.72
C LEU A 383 3.84 -20.39 2.40
N ASP A 384 4.07 -19.88 3.61
CA ASP A 384 5.27 -20.20 4.38
C ASP A 384 5.31 -21.69 4.77
N TRP A 385 4.16 -22.26 5.16
CA TRP A 385 4.02 -23.71 5.34
C TRP A 385 4.17 -24.47 4.01
N ALA A 386 3.43 -24.08 2.96
CA ALA A 386 3.37 -24.81 1.69
C ALA A 386 4.74 -24.90 1.00
N PHE A 387 5.57 -23.87 1.11
CA PHE A 387 6.94 -23.87 0.59
C PHE A 387 8.01 -24.21 1.64
N GLY A 388 7.61 -24.71 2.82
CA GLY A 388 8.49 -25.24 3.85
C GLY A 388 8.86 -26.71 3.63
N PRO A 389 9.70 -27.31 4.49
CA PRO A 389 10.20 -28.68 4.33
C PRO A 389 9.10 -29.76 4.32
N GLU A 390 8.04 -29.56 5.11
CA GLU A 390 6.89 -30.48 5.24
C GLU A 390 5.65 -29.95 4.50
N GLY A 391 5.85 -29.02 3.58
CA GLY A 391 4.80 -28.33 2.85
C GLY A 391 4.27 -29.09 1.64
N ASP A 392 3.26 -28.50 1.00
CA ASP A 392 2.69 -28.91 -0.28
C ASP A 392 2.97 -27.82 -1.33
N PRO A 393 4.08 -27.92 -2.09
CA PRO A 393 4.49 -26.89 -3.05
C PRO A 393 3.45 -26.65 -4.16
N ASP A 394 2.72 -27.68 -4.58
CA ASP A 394 1.70 -27.56 -5.62
C ASP A 394 0.51 -26.73 -5.13
N LEU A 395 0.09 -26.94 -3.87
CA LEU A 395 -0.90 -26.09 -3.23
C LEU A 395 -0.37 -24.66 -3.02
N GLY A 396 0.91 -24.51 -2.70
CA GLY A 396 1.58 -23.20 -2.62
C GLY A 396 1.55 -22.42 -3.94
N ILE A 397 1.79 -23.09 -5.07
CA ILE A 397 1.70 -22.51 -6.42
C ILE A 397 0.25 -22.11 -6.73
N ALA A 398 -0.71 -22.98 -6.46
CA ALA A 398 -2.13 -22.72 -6.70
C ALA A 398 -2.62 -21.51 -5.88
N LEU A 399 -2.29 -21.49 -4.58
CA LEU A 399 -2.65 -20.38 -3.68
C LEU A 399 -1.97 -19.07 -4.08
N THR A 400 -0.68 -19.10 -4.45
CA THR A 400 0.02 -17.91 -4.93
C THR A 400 -0.68 -17.35 -6.17
N THR A 401 -1.08 -18.22 -7.11
CA THR A 401 -1.77 -17.83 -8.34
C THR A 401 -3.14 -17.20 -8.04
N ALA A 402 -3.91 -17.76 -7.10
CA ALA A 402 -5.21 -17.22 -6.69
C ALA A 402 -5.09 -15.91 -5.89
N ALA A 403 -3.98 -15.69 -5.19
CA ALA A 403 -3.73 -14.49 -4.39
C ALA A 403 -3.18 -13.29 -5.18
N LEU A 404 -2.83 -13.45 -6.46
CA LEU A 404 -2.32 -12.35 -7.30
C LEU A 404 -3.20 -11.07 -7.27
N PRO A 405 -4.54 -11.16 -7.39
CA PRO A 405 -5.43 -10.01 -7.24
C PRO A 405 -5.26 -9.24 -5.92
N LEU A 406 -5.00 -9.96 -4.83
CA LEU A 406 -4.89 -9.40 -3.49
C LEU A 406 -3.68 -8.50 -3.33
N TRP A 407 -2.51 -8.93 -3.80
CA TRP A 407 -1.33 -8.08 -3.75
C TRP A 407 -1.45 -6.85 -4.67
N VAL A 408 -2.09 -6.98 -5.84
CA VAL A 408 -2.35 -5.85 -6.75
C VAL A 408 -3.26 -4.82 -6.10
N GLN A 409 -4.42 -5.24 -5.58
CA GLN A 409 -5.40 -4.35 -4.96
C GLN A 409 -4.86 -3.69 -3.68
N LEU A 410 -4.03 -4.39 -2.91
CA LEU A 410 -3.35 -3.83 -1.73
C LEU A 410 -2.08 -3.03 -2.07
N SER A 411 -1.70 -2.94 -3.36
CA SER A 411 -0.47 -2.29 -3.82
C SER A 411 0.82 -2.87 -3.21
N LEU A 412 0.84 -4.18 -2.91
CA LEU A 412 1.96 -4.91 -2.33
C LEU A 412 2.86 -5.52 -3.42
N LEU A 413 3.37 -4.68 -4.34
CA LEU A 413 4.08 -5.14 -5.54
C LEU A 413 5.38 -5.90 -5.24
N ALA A 414 6.12 -5.51 -4.20
CA ALA A 414 7.36 -6.19 -3.81
C ALA A 414 7.09 -7.61 -3.30
N GLU A 415 6.05 -7.78 -2.47
CA GLU A 415 5.63 -9.09 -1.98
C GLU A 415 5.06 -9.95 -3.12
N CYS A 416 4.25 -9.35 -4.01
CA CYS A 416 3.77 -10.03 -5.22
C CYS A 416 4.92 -10.59 -6.05
N ARG A 417 5.97 -9.80 -6.24
CA ARG A 417 7.18 -10.20 -6.97
C ARG A 417 7.85 -11.39 -6.30
N GLU A 418 8.19 -11.25 -5.01
CA GLU A 418 8.91 -12.29 -4.26
C GLU A 418 8.13 -13.61 -4.26
N ARG A 419 6.82 -13.56 -3.99
CA ARG A 419 5.95 -14.73 -3.95
C ARG A 419 5.79 -15.36 -5.34
N ALA A 420 5.66 -14.56 -6.40
CA ALA A 420 5.61 -15.05 -7.78
C ALA A 420 6.94 -15.70 -8.21
N GLU A 421 8.09 -15.11 -7.90
CA GLU A 421 9.42 -15.68 -8.17
C GLU A 421 9.58 -17.04 -7.46
N ARG A 422 9.22 -17.11 -6.16
CA ARG A 422 9.28 -18.35 -5.37
C ARG A 422 8.36 -19.43 -5.92
N ALA A 423 7.14 -19.10 -6.31
CA ALA A 423 6.21 -20.05 -6.90
C ALA A 423 6.69 -20.53 -8.28
N LEU A 424 7.13 -19.62 -9.16
CA LEU A 424 7.67 -19.96 -10.49
C LEU A 424 8.84 -20.92 -10.42
N ALA A 425 9.73 -20.76 -9.44
CA ALA A 425 10.87 -21.66 -9.21
C ALA A 425 10.45 -23.09 -8.83
N LYS A 426 9.20 -23.28 -8.35
CA LYS A 426 8.65 -24.57 -7.94
C LYS A 426 7.70 -25.19 -8.98
N VAL A 427 7.25 -24.44 -9.99
CA VAL A 427 6.40 -25.00 -11.06
C VAL A 427 7.18 -26.02 -11.87
N THR A 428 6.91 -27.29 -11.63
CA THR A 428 7.50 -28.42 -12.37
C THR A 428 6.44 -29.09 -13.27
N GLY A 429 6.89 -29.67 -14.38
CA GLY A 429 6.00 -30.39 -15.31
C GLY A 429 5.42 -29.55 -16.45
N ALA A 430 4.78 -30.27 -17.39
CA ALA A 430 4.26 -29.74 -18.65
C ALA A 430 2.73 -29.92 -18.79
N THR A 431 2.02 -30.16 -17.68
CA THR A 431 0.55 -30.26 -17.69
C THR A 431 -0.08 -28.91 -18.03
N ASP A 432 -1.28 -28.91 -18.61
CA ASP A 432 -2.02 -27.67 -18.94
C ASP A 432 -2.20 -26.76 -17.71
N ILE A 433 -2.52 -27.35 -16.55
CA ILE A 433 -2.65 -26.63 -15.27
C ILE A 433 -1.34 -25.94 -14.88
N ALA A 434 -0.21 -26.66 -14.93
CA ALA A 434 1.10 -26.10 -14.57
C ALA A 434 1.52 -24.98 -15.54
N GLN A 435 1.23 -25.13 -16.83
CA GLN A 435 1.51 -24.09 -17.83
C GLN A 435 0.62 -22.86 -17.63
N ARG A 436 -0.67 -23.03 -17.27
CA ARG A 436 -1.57 -21.90 -16.93
C ARG A 436 -1.11 -21.17 -15.67
N GLN A 437 -0.68 -21.89 -14.63
CA GLN A 437 -0.09 -21.29 -13.43
C GLN A 437 1.18 -20.52 -13.77
N ARG A 438 2.09 -21.11 -14.56
CA ARG A 438 3.30 -20.45 -15.04
C ARG A 438 2.99 -19.16 -15.80
N MET A 439 1.98 -19.18 -16.68
CA MET A 439 1.54 -18.01 -17.44
C MET A 439 1.04 -16.89 -16.52
N LYS A 440 0.13 -17.21 -15.58
CA LYS A 440 -0.43 -16.23 -14.63
C LYS A 440 0.65 -15.62 -13.73
N LEU A 441 1.54 -16.45 -13.19
CA LEU A 441 2.65 -16.00 -12.34
C LEU A 441 3.67 -15.16 -13.12
N SER A 442 3.98 -15.53 -14.37
CA SER A 442 4.84 -14.73 -15.25
C SER A 442 4.20 -13.36 -15.56
N ALA A 443 2.89 -13.30 -15.83
CA ALA A 443 2.20 -12.03 -16.06
C ALA A 443 2.29 -11.10 -14.84
N ALA A 444 2.06 -11.63 -13.63
CA ALA A 444 2.18 -10.85 -12.41
C ALA A 444 3.62 -10.40 -12.12
N LEU A 445 4.61 -11.28 -12.37
CA LEU A 445 6.02 -10.94 -12.26
C LEU A 445 6.39 -9.82 -13.24
N GLY A 446 6.00 -9.96 -14.51
CA GLY A 446 6.24 -8.99 -15.57
C GLY A 446 5.74 -7.60 -15.19
N TRP A 447 4.50 -7.51 -14.71
CA TRP A 447 3.95 -6.25 -14.19
C TRP A 447 4.75 -5.69 -13.00
N SER A 448 5.04 -6.52 -11.99
CA SER A 448 5.73 -6.07 -10.77
C SER A 448 7.13 -5.50 -11.06
N LEU A 449 7.81 -6.02 -12.09
CA LEU A 449 9.15 -5.58 -12.51
C LEU A 449 9.15 -4.23 -13.23
N MET A 450 8.05 -3.85 -13.89
CA MET A 450 7.97 -2.60 -14.66
C MET A 450 8.05 -1.33 -13.81
N TYR A 451 7.85 -1.44 -12.49
CA TYR A 451 7.86 -0.30 -11.55
C TYR A 451 8.97 -0.41 -10.49
N GLY A 452 9.79 -1.46 -10.54
CA GLY A 452 11.02 -1.58 -9.77
C GLY A 452 12.19 -0.85 -10.45
N VAL A 453 13.04 -0.16 -9.67
CA VAL A 453 14.21 0.53 -10.23
C VAL A 453 15.26 -0.48 -10.72
N GLY A 454 15.80 -0.25 -11.93
CA GLY A 454 16.97 -0.96 -12.47
C GLY A 454 16.66 -2.24 -13.26
N ARG A 455 15.42 -2.76 -13.24
CA ARG A 455 15.05 -4.05 -13.87
C ARG A 455 13.96 -3.97 -14.94
N ALA A 456 13.58 -2.78 -15.40
CA ALA A 456 12.65 -2.63 -16.52
C ALA A 456 13.10 -3.44 -17.77
N ARG A 457 14.41 -3.65 -17.96
CA ARG A 457 14.94 -4.48 -19.06
C ARG A 457 14.63 -5.98 -18.94
N GLU A 458 14.30 -6.51 -17.75
CA GLU A 458 13.94 -7.92 -17.55
C GLU A 458 12.45 -8.19 -17.85
N ALA A 459 11.59 -7.17 -17.71
CA ALA A 459 10.14 -7.32 -17.87
C ALA A 459 9.74 -7.76 -19.29
N GLY A 460 10.40 -7.24 -20.33
CA GLY A 460 10.12 -7.60 -21.72
C GLY A 460 10.26 -9.11 -22.00
N HIS A 461 11.28 -9.78 -21.44
CA HIS A 461 11.44 -11.23 -21.60
C HIS A 461 10.32 -12.01 -20.89
N ILE A 462 9.96 -11.61 -19.67
CA ILE A 462 8.87 -12.25 -18.92
C ILE A 462 7.52 -12.09 -19.64
N TRP A 463 7.26 -10.93 -20.24
CA TRP A 463 6.06 -10.73 -21.04
C TRP A 463 6.07 -11.52 -22.34
N ALA A 464 7.22 -11.67 -23.01
CA ALA A 464 7.36 -12.53 -24.18
C ALA A 464 7.07 -14.00 -23.82
N THR A 465 7.61 -14.51 -22.71
CA THR A 465 7.28 -15.85 -22.20
C THR A 465 5.80 -15.99 -21.86
N THR A 466 5.18 -14.96 -21.29
CA THR A 466 3.73 -14.95 -21.01
C THR A 466 2.93 -15.06 -22.31
N LEU A 467 3.33 -14.34 -23.36
CA LEU A 467 2.69 -14.39 -24.67
C LEU A 467 2.83 -15.78 -25.32
N GLU A 468 4.03 -16.36 -25.30
CA GLU A 468 4.28 -17.72 -25.81
C GLU A 468 3.45 -18.79 -25.07
N LEU A 469 3.27 -18.63 -23.76
CA LEU A 469 2.39 -19.51 -22.99
C LEU A 469 0.92 -19.32 -23.36
N ALA A 470 0.46 -18.06 -23.47
CA ALA A 470 -0.91 -17.74 -23.84
C ALA A 470 -1.26 -18.26 -25.24
N ASP A 471 -0.34 -18.16 -26.20
CA ASP A 471 -0.51 -18.69 -27.55
C ASP A 471 -0.61 -20.21 -27.56
N ARG A 472 0.24 -20.91 -26.80
CA ARG A 472 0.20 -22.39 -26.69
C ARG A 472 -1.05 -22.91 -25.98
N LEU A 473 -1.56 -22.17 -24.99
CA LEU A 473 -2.72 -22.55 -24.17
C LEU A 473 -4.06 -22.08 -24.74
N ASP A 474 -4.02 -21.38 -25.87
CA ASP A 474 -5.11 -20.63 -26.49
C ASP A 474 -5.86 -19.72 -25.49
N ASP A 475 -5.10 -19.05 -24.61
CA ASP A 475 -5.65 -18.15 -23.59
C ASP A 475 -5.67 -16.71 -24.12
N ARG A 476 -6.80 -16.34 -24.74
CA ARG A 476 -7.00 -14.99 -25.31
C ARG A 476 -6.79 -13.88 -24.30
N ASP A 477 -7.22 -14.06 -23.06
CA ASP A 477 -7.10 -13.04 -22.03
C ASP A 477 -5.63 -12.72 -21.72
N HIS A 478 -4.83 -13.74 -21.48
CA HIS A 478 -3.41 -13.56 -21.20
C HIS A 478 -2.61 -13.15 -22.43
N ARG A 479 -3.06 -13.50 -23.64
CA ARG A 479 -2.51 -12.96 -24.89
C ARG A 479 -2.66 -11.44 -24.95
N LEU A 480 -3.85 -10.93 -24.61
CA LEU A 480 -4.11 -9.49 -24.52
C LEU A 480 -3.28 -8.84 -23.41
N ARG A 481 -3.24 -9.42 -22.20
CA ARG A 481 -2.41 -8.90 -21.09
C ARG A 481 -0.93 -8.85 -21.45
N ALA A 482 -0.42 -9.87 -22.14
CA ALA A 482 0.98 -9.91 -22.56
C ALA A 482 1.30 -8.90 -23.68
N LEU A 483 0.42 -8.76 -24.68
CA LEU A 483 0.57 -7.71 -25.72
C LEU A 483 0.52 -6.31 -25.12
N TRP A 484 -0.38 -6.08 -24.17
CA TRP A 484 -0.44 -4.84 -23.40
C TRP A 484 0.85 -4.62 -22.60
N GLY A 485 1.32 -5.64 -21.87
CA GLY A 485 2.54 -5.58 -21.07
C GLY A 485 3.79 -5.29 -21.90
N LEU A 486 3.93 -5.93 -23.06
CA LEU A 486 4.99 -5.66 -24.05
C LEU A 486 4.90 -4.23 -24.59
N CYS A 487 3.70 -3.74 -24.93
CA CYS A 487 3.52 -2.37 -25.37
C CYS A 487 3.98 -1.36 -24.32
N ILE A 488 3.58 -1.53 -23.06
CA ILE A 488 3.95 -0.63 -21.96
C ILE A 488 5.44 -0.77 -21.57
N ASP A 489 6.02 -1.96 -21.71
CA ASP A 489 7.46 -2.17 -21.52
C ASP A 489 8.27 -1.39 -22.55
N GLN A 490 7.92 -1.51 -23.84
CA GLN A 490 8.59 -0.75 -24.90
C GLN A 490 8.36 0.75 -24.76
N PHE A 491 7.16 1.16 -24.34
CA PHE A 491 6.87 2.55 -23.96
C PHE A 491 7.82 3.05 -22.86
N ASN A 492 7.99 2.29 -21.78
CA ASN A 492 8.89 2.66 -20.69
C ASN A 492 10.35 2.69 -21.17
N ASN A 493 10.76 1.78 -22.04
CA ASN A 493 12.10 1.75 -22.63
C ASN A 493 12.31 2.83 -23.73
N GLY A 494 11.25 3.55 -24.09
CA GLY A 494 11.23 4.61 -25.09
C GLY A 494 11.25 4.13 -26.54
N ASP A 495 11.10 2.83 -26.82
CA ASP A 495 11.07 2.26 -28.18
C ASP A 495 9.64 2.28 -28.74
N PHE A 496 9.24 3.43 -29.29
CA PHE A 496 7.86 3.66 -29.70
C PHE A 496 7.47 2.93 -30.99
N LEU A 497 8.44 2.55 -31.82
CA LEU A 497 8.18 1.73 -33.01
C LEU A 497 7.70 0.34 -32.61
N LYS A 498 8.38 -0.31 -31.67
CA LYS A 498 7.94 -1.61 -31.15
C LYS A 498 6.66 -1.49 -30.32
N ALA A 499 6.51 -0.42 -29.54
CA ALA A 499 5.26 -0.16 -28.84
C ALA A 499 4.07 -0.09 -29.82
N LEU A 500 4.24 0.57 -30.98
CA LEU A 500 3.21 0.68 -32.01
C LEU A 500 2.90 -0.68 -32.65
N GLU A 501 3.92 -1.50 -32.90
CA GLU A 501 3.75 -2.86 -33.39
C GLU A 501 2.89 -3.70 -32.43
N PHE A 502 3.20 -3.68 -31.13
CA PHE A 502 2.42 -4.40 -30.12
C PHE A 502 1.00 -3.83 -29.97
N ALA A 503 0.82 -2.51 -30.04
CA ALA A 503 -0.50 -1.88 -30.03
C ALA A 503 -1.35 -2.32 -31.23
N HIS A 504 -0.77 -2.42 -32.43
CA HIS A 504 -1.47 -2.95 -33.61
C HIS A 504 -1.79 -4.44 -33.48
N ARG A 505 -0.89 -5.25 -32.91
CA ARG A 505 -1.16 -6.67 -32.62
C ARG A 505 -2.32 -6.82 -31.63
N PHE A 506 -2.34 -6.00 -30.58
CA PHE A 506 -3.44 -5.93 -29.62
C PHE A 506 -4.75 -5.53 -30.32
N ALA A 507 -4.74 -4.49 -31.15
CA ALA A 507 -5.92 -4.07 -31.92
C ALA A 507 -6.43 -5.14 -32.88
N LYS A 508 -5.54 -5.94 -33.48
CA LYS A 508 -5.92 -7.08 -34.32
C LYS A 508 -6.62 -8.17 -33.51
N GLU A 509 -6.11 -8.49 -32.33
CA GLU A 509 -6.68 -9.52 -31.43
C GLU A 509 -8.06 -9.16 -30.90
N THR A 510 -8.39 -7.86 -30.82
CA THR A 510 -9.65 -7.36 -30.24
C THR A 510 -10.78 -7.13 -31.24
N ARG A 511 -10.55 -7.27 -32.56
CA ARG A 511 -11.55 -7.02 -33.63
C ARG A 511 -12.88 -7.75 -33.47
N HIS A 512 -12.83 -8.94 -32.86
CA HIS A 512 -14.00 -9.79 -32.59
C HIS A 512 -14.16 -10.03 -31.08
N SER A 513 -13.74 -9.08 -30.24
CA SER A 513 -13.98 -9.20 -28.80
C SER A 513 -15.45 -8.92 -28.49
N THR A 514 -15.98 -9.71 -27.56
CA THR A 514 -17.29 -9.48 -26.95
C THR A 514 -17.20 -8.55 -25.75
N ASP A 515 -16.00 -8.29 -25.22
CA ASP A 515 -15.76 -7.31 -24.16
C ASP A 515 -15.62 -5.91 -24.79
N PRO A 516 -16.50 -4.95 -24.47
CA PRO A 516 -16.41 -3.59 -25.02
C PRO A 516 -15.14 -2.84 -24.58
N VAL A 517 -14.49 -3.25 -23.48
CA VAL A 517 -13.25 -2.64 -22.99
C VAL A 517 -12.06 -2.95 -23.90
N ASP A 518 -12.03 -4.13 -24.52
CA ASP A 518 -10.93 -4.58 -25.37
C ASP A 518 -10.61 -3.61 -26.53
N PRO A 519 -11.55 -3.26 -27.43
CA PRO A 519 -11.28 -2.31 -28.51
C PRO A 519 -10.95 -0.91 -27.98
N MET A 520 -11.52 -0.50 -26.84
CA MET A 520 -11.20 0.78 -26.22
C MET A 520 -9.76 0.80 -25.68
N MET A 521 -9.30 -0.28 -25.08
CA MET A 521 -7.91 -0.45 -24.65
C MET A 521 -6.95 -0.45 -25.85
N ALA A 522 -7.37 -1.03 -26.99
CA ALA A 522 -6.59 -0.99 -28.22
C ALA A 522 -6.41 0.45 -28.73
N ASP A 523 -7.51 1.20 -28.86
CA ASP A 523 -7.47 2.61 -29.26
C ASP A 523 -6.66 3.45 -28.24
N ARG A 524 -6.77 3.14 -26.94
CA ARG A 524 -6.00 3.80 -25.88
C ARG A 524 -4.48 3.60 -26.01
N LEU A 525 -4.04 2.37 -26.31
CA LEU A 525 -2.63 2.06 -26.57
C LEU A 525 -2.12 2.78 -27.82
N LEU A 526 -2.90 2.77 -28.90
CA LEU A 526 -2.57 3.47 -30.15
C LEU A 526 -2.46 4.98 -29.92
N ALA A 527 -3.44 5.60 -29.27
CA ALA A 527 -3.43 7.02 -28.95
C ALA A 527 -2.19 7.43 -28.16
N THR A 528 -1.83 6.66 -27.14
CA THR A 528 -0.64 6.92 -26.31
C THR A 528 0.64 6.88 -27.13
N THR A 529 0.82 5.82 -27.92
CA THR A 529 2.03 5.62 -28.70
C THR A 529 2.17 6.69 -29.78
N LEU A 530 1.08 6.98 -30.50
CA LEU A 530 1.06 8.01 -31.54
C LEU A 530 1.32 9.41 -30.98
N HIS A 531 0.77 9.74 -29.81
CA HIS A 531 1.06 11.00 -29.12
C HIS A 531 2.57 11.18 -28.89
N TYR A 532 3.24 10.16 -28.34
CA TYR A 532 4.69 10.22 -28.11
C TYR A 532 5.53 10.18 -29.39
N MET A 533 5.02 9.55 -30.45
CA MET A 533 5.60 9.60 -31.81
C MET A 533 5.34 10.92 -32.54
N GLY A 534 4.66 11.88 -31.90
CA GLY A 534 4.42 13.21 -32.45
C GLY A 534 3.22 13.31 -33.40
N ASP A 535 2.50 12.23 -33.68
CA ASP A 535 1.29 12.27 -34.51
C ASP A 535 0.07 12.60 -33.65
N GLN A 536 -0.11 13.90 -33.33
CA GLN A 536 -1.19 14.35 -32.45
C GLN A 536 -2.57 14.18 -33.10
N THR A 537 -2.64 14.27 -34.43
CA THR A 537 -3.90 14.14 -35.18
C THR A 537 -4.45 12.72 -35.09
N SER A 538 -3.62 11.71 -35.38
CA SER A 538 -4.04 10.31 -35.26
C SER A 538 -4.24 9.93 -33.79
N ALA A 539 -3.42 10.46 -32.87
CA ALA A 539 -3.60 10.24 -31.45
C ALA A 539 -4.97 10.74 -30.95
N ARG A 540 -5.40 11.93 -31.40
CA ARG A 540 -6.72 12.49 -31.10
C ARG A 540 -7.84 11.61 -31.65
N HIS A 541 -7.72 11.16 -32.90
CA HIS A 541 -8.72 10.28 -33.50
C HIS A 541 -8.98 9.03 -32.63
N HIS A 542 -7.91 8.39 -32.15
CA HIS A 542 -8.05 7.22 -31.28
C HIS A 542 -8.58 7.57 -29.89
N ILE A 543 -8.11 8.66 -29.25
CA ILE A 543 -8.59 9.02 -27.91
C ILE A 543 -10.08 9.38 -27.91
N ASP A 544 -10.55 10.08 -28.94
CA ASP A 544 -11.97 10.45 -29.08
C ASP A 544 -12.87 9.22 -29.24
N ARG A 545 -12.40 8.17 -29.93
CA ARG A 545 -13.11 6.88 -30.01
C ARG A 545 -13.23 6.19 -28.65
N VAL A 546 -12.19 6.26 -27.82
CA VAL A 546 -12.25 5.74 -26.43
C VAL A 546 -13.28 6.52 -25.62
N ILE A 547 -13.25 7.86 -25.67
CA ILE A 547 -14.20 8.72 -24.94
C ILE A 547 -15.65 8.44 -25.37
N ALA A 548 -15.90 8.31 -26.68
CA ALA A 548 -17.22 7.95 -27.19
C ALA A 548 -17.72 6.59 -26.66
N GLY A 549 -16.81 5.62 -26.52
CA GLY A 549 -17.13 4.30 -25.95
C GLY A 549 -17.41 4.34 -24.45
N LEU A 550 -16.74 5.21 -23.69
CA LEU A 550 -16.89 5.30 -22.23
C LEU A 550 -18.31 5.66 -21.78
N ALA A 551 -19.03 6.47 -22.57
CA ALA A 551 -20.40 6.86 -22.26
C ALA A 551 -21.39 5.68 -22.23
N GLY A 552 -21.08 4.57 -22.92
CA GLY A 552 -21.96 3.40 -23.06
C GLY A 552 -21.69 2.25 -22.09
N VAL A 553 -20.67 2.35 -21.22
CA VAL A 553 -20.24 1.25 -20.34
C VAL A 553 -20.43 1.61 -18.88
N THR A 554 -21.22 0.81 -18.15
CA THR A 554 -21.30 0.90 -16.69
C THR A 554 -19.92 0.59 -16.11
N PHE A 555 -19.23 1.62 -15.62
CA PHE A 555 -17.79 1.57 -15.42
C PHE A 555 -17.38 0.54 -14.36
N ARG A 556 -16.44 -0.33 -14.74
CA ARG A 556 -15.84 -1.37 -13.88
C ARG A 556 -14.32 -1.21 -13.93
N PRO A 557 -13.63 -1.00 -12.79
CA PRO A 557 -12.19 -0.80 -12.79
C PRO A 557 -11.45 -2.09 -13.19
N GLN A 558 -10.98 -2.17 -14.43
CA GLN A 558 -10.17 -3.29 -14.97
C GLN A 558 -8.70 -3.25 -14.49
N ILE A 559 -8.48 -2.77 -13.27
CA ILE A 559 -7.15 -2.55 -12.69
C ILE A 559 -6.37 -3.86 -12.59
N ILE A 560 -7.02 -5.01 -12.34
CA ILE A 560 -6.26 -6.27 -12.25
C ILE A 560 -5.76 -6.72 -13.63
N ARG A 561 -6.53 -6.46 -14.69
CA ARG A 561 -6.24 -6.92 -16.04
C ARG A 561 -5.17 -6.05 -16.74
N PHE A 562 -5.32 -4.72 -16.68
CA PHE A 562 -4.44 -3.76 -17.35
C PHE A 562 -3.80 -2.74 -16.42
N GLN A 563 -3.94 -2.91 -15.10
CA GLN A 563 -3.14 -2.21 -14.08
C GLN A 563 -3.31 -0.70 -14.02
N PHE A 564 -4.19 -0.16 -14.85
CA PHE A 564 -4.66 1.21 -14.84
C PHE A 564 -6.16 1.21 -15.07
N ASP A 565 -6.78 2.21 -14.48
CA ASP A 565 -8.13 2.58 -14.83
C ASP A 565 -8.20 3.17 -16.24
N LEU A 566 -9.02 2.58 -17.11
CA LEU A 566 -9.14 3.01 -18.49
C LEU A 566 -9.66 4.45 -18.58
N ARG A 567 -10.74 4.80 -17.87
CA ARG A 567 -11.36 6.13 -17.95
C ARG A 567 -10.39 7.21 -17.50
N VAL A 568 -9.90 7.09 -16.27
CA VAL A 568 -9.00 8.08 -15.67
C VAL A 568 -7.73 8.20 -16.52
N SER A 569 -7.20 7.08 -17.02
CA SER A 569 -6.00 7.14 -17.85
C SER A 569 -6.22 7.74 -19.25
N THR A 570 -7.44 7.66 -19.79
CA THR A 570 -7.81 8.25 -21.08
C THR A 570 -7.83 9.77 -20.99
N HIS A 571 -8.49 10.31 -19.96
CA HIS A 571 -8.64 11.76 -19.78
C HIS A 571 -7.30 12.50 -19.64
N TYR A 572 -6.33 11.99 -18.87
CA TYR A 572 -5.05 12.71 -18.77
C TYR A 572 -4.27 12.74 -20.09
N PHE A 573 -4.39 11.72 -20.94
CA PHE A 573 -3.79 11.75 -22.29
C PHE A 573 -4.56 12.65 -23.24
N GLN A 574 -5.89 12.66 -23.15
CA GLN A 574 -6.74 13.57 -23.91
C GLN A 574 -6.35 15.03 -23.63
N ALA A 575 -6.19 15.41 -22.36
CA ALA A 575 -5.75 16.74 -21.97
C ALA A 575 -4.41 17.12 -22.60
N ARG A 576 -3.43 16.21 -22.61
CA ARG A 576 -2.12 16.45 -23.24
C ARG A 576 -2.20 16.64 -24.75
N ILE A 577 -2.99 15.81 -25.43
CA ILE A 577 -3.17 15.92 -26.89
C ILE A 577 -3.86 17.23 -27.24
N LEU A 578 -4.93 17.59 -26.52
CA LEU A 578 -5.65 18.84 -26.71
C LEU A 578 -4.77 20.07 -26.45
N TRP A 579 -3.96 20.03 -25.38
CA TRP A 579 -3.00 21.09 -25.09
C TRP A 579 -2.03 21.32 -26.24
N LEU A 580 -1.40 20.25 -26.76
CA LEU A 580 -0.47 20.37 -27.88
C LEU A 580 -1.15 20.88 -29.16
N GLN A 581 -2.41 20.53 -29.39
CA GLN A 581 -3.20 21.01 -30.53
C GLN A 581 -3.75 22.44 -30.34
N GLY A 582 -3.47 23.09 -29.20
CA GLY A 582 -3.90 24.46 -28.92
C GLY A 582 -5.35 24.60 -28.43
N ALA A 583 -5.97 23.50 -27.99
CA ALA A 583 -7.27 23.50 -27.29
C ALA A 583 -7.05 23.56 -25.77
N ALA A 584 -6.54 24.72 -25.31
CA ALA A 584 -6.16 24.99 -23.93
C ALA A 584 -7.33 24.96 -22.92
N ASP A 585 -8.48 25.58 -23.23
CA ASP A 585 -9.67 25.60 -22.36
C ASP A 585 -10.15 24.17 -22.08
N GLN A 586 -10.26 23.36 -23.14
CA GLN A 586 -10.68 21.96 -23.03
C GLN A 586 -9.68 21.13 -22.23
N ALA A 587 -8.38 21.31 -22.48
CA ALA A 587 -7.33 20.59 -21.77
C ALA A 587 -7.36 20.89 -20.26
N LEU A 588 -7.48 22.16 -19.87
CA LEU A 588 -7.53 22.57 -18.46
C LEU A 588 -8.80 22.07 -17.76
N ALA A 589 -9.96 22.16 -18.40
CA ALA A 589 -11.21 21.64 -17.84
C ALA A 589 -11.16 20.11 -17.60
N ILE A 590 -10.54 19.35 -18.53
CA ILE A 590 -10.37 17.91 -18.36
C ILE A 590 -9.45 17.58 -17.17
N ILE A 591 -8.40 18.35 -16.94
CA ILE A 591 -7.47 18.14 -15.82
C ILE A 591 -8.21 18.26 -14.49
N GLU A 592 -9.01 19.31 -14.30
CA GLU A 592 -9.73 19.55 -13.04
C GLU A 592 -10.64 18.37 -12.72
N HIS A 593 -11.45 17.93 -13.69
CA HIS A 593 -12.32 16.78 -13.51
C HIS A 593 -11.53 15.48 -13.26
N ASN A 594 -10.44 15.28 -13.99
CA ASN A 594 -9.67 14.04 -13.91
C ASN A 594 -8.91 13.88 -12.59
N ILE A 595 -8.54 14.98 -11.92
CA ILE A 595 -7.97 14.95 -10.57
C ILE A 595 -9.00 14.44 -9.56
N GLU A 596 -10.24 14.90 -9.64
CA GLU A 596 -11.33 14.45 -8.77
C GLU A 596 -11.61 12.97 -8.99
N GLU A 597 -11.75 12.54 -10.25
CA GLU A 597 -11.95 11.14 -10.61
C GLU A 597 -10.79 10.25 -10.12
N GLY A 598 -9.54 10.69 -10.35
CA GLY A 598 -8.35 9.95 -9.96
C GLY A 598 -8.20 9.82 -8.43
N ARG A 599 -8.60 10.85 -7.68
CA ARG A 599 -8.61 10.81 -6.20
C ARG A 599 -9.68 9.85 -5.69
N ALA A 600 -10.89 9.91 -6.23
CA ALA A 600 -12.01 9.06 -5.83
C ALA A 600 -11.76 7.58 -6.13
N LEU A 601 -11.03 7.28 -7.21
CA LEU A 601 -10.65 5.92 -7.60
C LEU A 601 -9.79 5.19 -6.54
N GLY A 602 -8.98 5.93 -5.77
CA GLY A 602 -8.09 5.35 -4.75
C GLY A 602 -6.91 4.52 -5.29
N HIS A 603 -6.78 4.36 -6.61
CA HIS A 603 -5.68 3.63 -7.23
C HIS A 603 -4.43 4.50 -7.40
N ALA A 604 -3.40 4.18 -6.61
CA ALA A 604 -2.24 5.04 -6.43
C ALA A 604 -1.47 5.36 -7.71
N MET A 605 -1.19 4.32 -8.52
CA MET A 605 -0.40 4.45 -9.75
C MET A 605 -1.08 5.33 -10.79
N THR A 606 -2.39 5.18 -10.95
CA THR A 606 -3.17 5.98 -11.89
C THR A 606 -3.14 7.44 -11.46
N PHE A 607 -3.36 7.72 -10.18
CA PHE A 607 -3.39 9.10 -9.68
C PHE A 607 -2.04 9.83 -9.82
N CYS A 608 -0.91 9.13 -9.62
CA CYS A 608 0.40 9.70 -9.91
C CYS A 608 0.54 10.15 -11.37
N SER A 609 0.02 9.35 -12.32
CA SER A 609 0.06 9.69 -13.75
C SER A 609 -0.82 10.91 -14.07
N VAL A 610 -2.00 11.03 -13.44
CA VAL A 610 -2.87 12.21 -13.58
C VAL A 610 -2.13 13.47 -13.12
N LEU A 611 -1.56 13.43 -11.92
CA LEU A 611 -0.86 14.57 -11.35
C LEU A 611 0.41 14.93 -12.13
N GLY A 612 1.26 13.96 -12.47
CA GLY A 612 2.55 14.23 -13.10
C GLY A 612 2.47 14.48 -14.61
N GLN A 613 1.87 13.55 -15.37
CA GLN A 613 1.84 13.66 -16.84
C GLN A 613 0.94 14.79 -17.34
N ALA A 614 -0.17 15.08 -16.64
CA ALA A 614 -1.13 16.08 -17.07
C ALA A 614 -1.11 17.32 -16.17
N ALA A 615 -1.56 17.23 -14.92
CA ALA A 615 -1.80 18.42 -14.10
C ALA A 615 -0.55 19.29 -13.90
N CYS A 616 0.56 18.72 -13.42
CA CYS A 616 1.82 19.44 -13.23
C CYS A 616 2.35 19.97 -14.56
N THR A 617 2.41 19.10 -15.57
CA THR A 617 3.00 19.40 -16.87
C THR A 617 2.24 20.50 -17.61
N ILE A 618 0.93 20.39 -17.73
CA ILE A 618 0.10 21.34 -18.48
C ILE A 618 -0.01 22.67 -17.75
N SER A 619 -0.22 22.69 -16.42
CA SER A 619 -0.22 23.96 -15.67
C SER A 619 1.13 24.68 -15.74
N PHE A 620 2.24 23.94 -15.73
CA PHE A 620 3.56 24.52 -15.95
C PHE A 620 3.71 25.13 -17.35
N LEU A 621 3.32 24.39 -18.40
CA LEU A 621 3.35 24.88 -19.77
C LEU A 621 2.40 26.06 -20.00
N ALA A 622 1.30 26.14 -19.24
CA ALA A 622 0.39 27.29 -19.24
C ALA A 622 1.01 28.55 -18.61
N GLY A 623 2.09 28.39 -17.83
CA GLY A 623 2.70 29.46 -17.03
C GLY A 623 2.07 29.62 -15.64
N ASP A 624 1.11 28.78 -15.26
CA ASP A 624 0.51 28.77 -13.92
C ASP A 624 1.39 27.98 -12.94
N LEU A 625 2.45 28.65 -12.47
CA LEU A 625 3.40 28.09 -11.50
C LEU A 625 2.78 27.85 -10.11
N GLU A 626 1.64 28.47 -9.82
CA GLU A 626 0.92 28.26 -8.56
C GLU A 626 0.17 26.92 -8.60
N ALA A 627 -0.66 26.69 -9.62
CA ALA A 627 -1.34 25.42 -9.83
C ALA A 627 -0.34 24.27 -10.01
N ALA A 628 0.71 24.46 -10.83
CA ALA A 628 1.77 23.47 -10.98
C ALA A 628 2.42 23.12 -9.63
N GLY A 629 2.64 24.12 -8.77
CA GLY A 629 3.14 23.91 -7.40
C GLY A 629 2.18 23.13 -6.52
N ARG A 630 0.88 23.44 -6.54
CA ARG A 630 -0.15 22.70 -5.79
C ARG A 630 -0.21 21.23 -6.21
N TYR A 631 -0.19 20.97 -7.51
CA TYR A 631 -0.23 19.59 -8.03
C TYR A 631 1.07 18.82 -7.77
N CYS A 632 2.23 19.50 -7.83
CA CYS A 632 3.50 18.89 -7.45
C CYS A 632 3.52 18.51 -5.96
N ALA A 633 3.03 19.39 -5.08
CA ALA A 633 2.91 19.09 -3.66
C ALA A 633 1.98 17.90 -3.41
N ALA A 634 0.83 17.84 -4.09
CA ALA A 634 -0.08 16.70 -4.03
C ALA A 634 0.58 15.40 -4.54
N LEU A 635 1.40 15.46 -5.59
CA LEU A 635 2.14 14.31 -6.09
C LEU A 635 3.24 13.85 -5.12
N LEU A 636 3.94 14.79 -4.48
CA LEU A 636 4.94 14.49 -3.46
C LEU A 636 4.28 13.84 -2.24
N GLU A 637 3.19 14.41 -1.72
CA GLU A 637 2.41 13.83 -0.63
C GLU A 637 1.90 12.43 -0.99
N HIS A 638 1.35 12.28 -2.20
CA HIS A 638 0.83 10.99 -2.65
C HIS A 638 1.93 9.96 -2.86
N THR A 639 3.10 10.34 -3.38
CA THR A 639 4.25 9.43 -3.54
C THR A 639 5.01 9.16 -2.24
N GLN A 640 4.86 10.01 -1.21
CA GLN A 640 5.25 9.69 0.17
C GLN A 640 4.32 8.64 0.76
N ARG A 641 3.00 8.77 0.51
CA ARG A 641 2.01 7.79 0.96
C ARG A 641 2.02 6.50 0.15
N TYR A 642 2.43 6.52 -1.11
CA TYR A 642 2.46 5.38 -2.04
C TYR A 642 3.80 5.38 -2.81
N PRO A 643 4.82 4.63 -2.36
CA PRO A 643 6.20 4.78 -2.77
C PRO A 643 6.42 4.25 -4.17
N ILE A 644 6.12 5.10 -5.14
CA ILE A 644 6.32 4.84 -6.55
C ILE A 644 7.55 5.65 -6.96
N ARG A 645 8.72 5.06 -6.74
CA ARG A 645 10.02 5.75 -6.83
C ARG A 645 10.22 6.57 -8.12
N PRO A 646 9.83 6.10 -9.33
CA PRO A 646 9.94 6.92 -10.53
C PRO A 646 9.14 8.23 -10.45
N TRP A 647 7.93 8.18 -9.88
CA TRP A 647 7.09 9.36 -9.70
C TRP A 647 7.61 10.30 -8.61
N GLN A 648 8.20 9.74 -7.54
CA GLN A 648 8.81 10.55 -6.50
C GLN A 648 10.04 11.31 -7.02
N LEU A 649 10.94 10.65 -7.76
CA LEU A 649 12.10 11.27 -8.39
C LEU A 649 11.67 12.36 -9.37
N TRP A 650 10.64 12.05 -10.19
CA TRP A 650 10.05 13.01 -11.11
C TRP A 650 9.51 14.24 -10.38
N ALA A 651 8.73 14.05 -9.32
CA ALA A 651 8.12 15.14 -8.56
C ALA A 651 9.14 16.03 -7.85
N ARG A 652 10.20 15.45 -7.27
CA ARG A 652 11.29 16.23 -6.65
C ARG A 652 12.10 17.02 -7.67
N CYS A 653 12.34 16.45 -8.85
CA CYS A 653 12.97 17.17 -9.95
C CYS A 653 12.08 18.31 -10.43
N PHE A 654 10.77 18.08 -10.55
CA PHE A 654 9.78 19.10 -10.90
C PHE A 654 9.67 20.22 -9.85
N GLU A 655 9.76 19.89 -8.57
CA GLU A 655 9.85 20.89 -7.49
C GLU A 655 11.10 21.78 -7.66
N GLY A 656 12.26 21.19 -7.97
CA GLY A 656 13.47 21.93 -8.30
C GLY A 656 13.30 22.86 -9.51
N LEU A 657 12.58 22.41 -10.54
CA LEU A 657 12.23 23.24 -11.69
C LEU A 657 11.35 24.44 -11.29
N LEU A 658 10.35 24.23 -10.44
CA LEU A 658 9.49 25.32 -9.95
C LEU A 658 10.29 26.35 -9.14
N VAL A 659 11.26 25.91 -8.33
CA VAL A 659 12.17 26.80 -7.60
C VAL A 659 12.98 27.66 -8.57
N ALA A 660 13.55 27.05 -9.61
CA ALA A 660 14.28 27.78 -10.65
C ALA A 660 13.39 28.83 -11.35
N ARG A 661 12.18 28.44 -11.75
CA ARG A 661 11.23 29.34 -12.44
C ARG A 661 10.68 30.46 -11.56
N ARG A 662 10.70 30.30 -10.23
CA ARG A 662 10.32 31.36 -9.27
C ARG A 662 11.47 32.32 -8.94
N GLY A 663 12.64 32.16 -9.56
CA GLY A 663 13.75 33.11 -9.52
C GLY A 663 14.99 32.63 -8.77
N ASP A 664 14.96 31.49 -8.08
CA ASP A 664 16.15 30.90 -7.45
C ASP A 664 16.77 29.83 -8.38
N THR A 665 17.37 30.29 -9.46
CA THR A 665 18.01 29.45 -10.48
C THR A 665 19.07 28.53 -9.88
N THR A 666 19.88 29.01 -8.92
CA THR A 666 20.97 28.22 -8.34
C THR A 666 20.46 27.08 -7.46
N ALA A 667 19.49 27.34 -6.58
CA ALA A 667 18.91 26.28 -5.75
C ALA A 667 18.13 25.27 -6.59
N GLY A 668 17.33 25.77 -7.55
CA GLY A 668 16.57 24.94 -8.47
C GLY A 668 17.45 24.03 -9.32
N LEU A 669 18.52 24.57 -9.93
CA LEU A 669 19.47 23.79 -10.73
C LEU A 669 20.14 22.68 -9.91
N ARG A 670 20.56 23.00 -8.68
CA ARG A 670 21.18 22.01 -7.78
C ARG A 670 20.20 20.89 -7.42
N ALA A 671 18.94 21.23 -7.14
CA ALA A 671 17.90 20.26 -6.83
C ALA A 671 17.61 19.36 -8.03
N MET A 672 17.39 19.93 -9.22
CA MET A 672 17.14 19.17 -10.45
C MET A 672 18.29 18.21 -10.77
N ARG A 673 19.53 18.69 -10.72
CA ARG A 673 20.73 17.87 -10.99
C ARG A 673 20.81 16.66 -10.06
N ARG A 674 20.64 16.87 -8.76
CA ARG A 674 20.65 15.79 -7.76
C ARG A 674 19.62 14.71 -8.06
N GLU A 675 18.39 15.10 -8.40
CA GLU A 675 17.30 14.15 -8.64
C GLU A 675 17.47 13.43 -10.00
N LEU A 676 17.93 14.12 -11.04
CA LEU A 676 18.24 13.50 -12.35
C LEU A 676 19.41 12.50 -12.25
N ASP A 677 20.43 12.81 -11.46
CA ASP A 677 21.53 11.88 -11.17
C ASP A 677 21.02 10.66 -10.40
N SER A 678 20.21 10.89 -9.37
CA SER A 678 19.60 9.84 -8.54
C SER A 678 18.62 8.95 -9.32
N ALA A 679 18.05 9.45 -10.41
CA ALA A 679 17.18 8.69 -11.30
C ALA A 679 17.96 7.70 -12.19
N GLY A 680 19.25 7.92 -12.45
CA GLY A 680 20.06 7.05 -13.31
C GLY A 680 19.37 6.82 -14.66
N ASP A 681 19.25 5.56 -15.11
CA ASP A 681 18.57 5.20 -16.36
C ASP A 681 17.08 5.62 -16.40
N ALA A 682 16.42 5.81 -15.25
CA ALA A 682 15.01 6.19 -15.20
C ALA A 682 14.76 7.62 -15.69
N ARG A 683 15.78 8.49 -15.70
CA ARG A 683 15.68 9.85 -16.27
C ARG A 683 15.40 9.87 -17.77
N PHE A 684 15.49 8.71 -18.41
CA PHE A 684 15.23 8.58 -19.82
C PHE A 684 13.90 7.88 -20.14
N LEU A 685 13.06 7.65 -19.13
CA LEU A 685 11.67 7.33 -19.36
C LEU A 685 11.01 8.52 -20.08
N PRO A 686 10.05 8.31 -21.00
CA PRO A 686 9.44 9.40 -21.79
C PRO A 686 8.79 10.51 -20.96
N ARG A 687 8.49 10.24 -19.69
CA ARG A 687 7.94 11.19 -18.72
C ARG A 687 8.94 12.28 -18.28
N PHE A 688 10.25 12.05 -18.45
CA PHE A 688 11.30 13.00 -18.04
C PHE A 688 11.70 13.99 -19.15
N SER A 689 11.23 13.82 -20.39
CA SER A 689 11.67 14.62 -21.53
C SER A 689 11.47 16.13 -21.33
N LEU A 690 10.35 16.53 -20.71
CA LEU A 690 10.12 17.91 -20.29
C LEU A 690 11.15 18.36 -19.24
N LEU A 691 11.30 17.61 -18.15
CA LEU A 691 12.21 17.97 -17.05
C LEU A 691 13.66 18.12 -17.52
N THR A 692 14.13 17.23 -18.39
CA THR A 692 15.52 17.28 -18.89
C THR A 692 15.71 18.40 -19.91
N GLY A 693 14.70 18.72 -20.73
CA GLY A 693 14.74 19.90 -21.59
C GLY A 693 14.74 21.20 -20.79
N GLU A 694 13.88 21.31 -19.79
CA GLU A 694 13.80 22.47 -18.88
C GLU A 694 15.07 22.60 -18.03
N PHE A 695 15.70 21.50 -17.61
CA PHE A 695 17.01 21.50 -16.97
C PHE A 695 18.07 22.20 -17.86
N ALA A 696 18.07 21.93 -19.16
CA ALA A 696 18.96 22.60 -20.09
C ALA A 696 18.66 24.10 -20.24
N VAL A 697 17.39 24.51 -20.16
CA VAL A 697 17.02 25.94 -20.13
C VAL A 697 17.59 26.61 -18.90
N VAL A 698 17.41 26.01 -17.72
CA VAL A 698 17.92 26.51 -16.43
C VAL A 698 19.45 26.57 -16.42
N LEU A 699 20.15 25.59 -17.00
CA LEU A 699 21.60 25.65 -17.22
C LEU A 699 22.01 26.88 -18.03
N GLY A 700 21.31 27.13 -19.13
CA GLY A 700 21.56 28.33 -19.95
C GLY A 700 21.27 29.64 -19.22
N GLU A 701 20.31 29.69 -18.30
CA GLU A 701 20.04 30.84 -17.44
C GLU A 701 21.13 31.05 -16.38
N ALA A 702 21.71 29.95 -15.86
CA ALA A 702 22.84 29.98 -14.94
C ALA A 702 24.19 30.30 -15.62
N GLY A 703 24.23 30.47 -16.94
CA GLY A 703 25.46 30.74 -17.70
C GLY A 703 26.22 29.46 -18.11
N GLU A 704 25.66 28.28 -17.88
CA GLU A 704 26.22 26.96 -18.22
C GLU A 704 25.71 26.47 -19.59
N ALA A 705 25.63 27.37 -20.58
CA ALA A 705 25.08 27.08 -21.91
C ALA A 705 25.76 25.87 -22.64
N PRO A 706 27.09 25.66 -22.56
CA PRO A 706 27.72 24.48 -23.16
C PRO A 706 27.21 23.16 -22.59
N GLU A 707 26.95 23.11 -21.28
CA GLU A 707 26.39 21.93 -20.63
C GLU A 707 24.92 21.74 -21.03
N GLY A 708 24.13 22.83 -21.04
CA GLY A 708 22.74 22.78 -21.54
C GLY A 708 22.66 22.24 -22.98
N LEU A 709 23.56 22.65 -23.86
CA LEU A 709 23.66 22.15 -25.23
C LEU A 709 24.03 20.67 -25.27
N ALA A 710 24.95 20.22 -24.41
CA ALA A 710 25.30 18.80 -24.31
C ALA A 710 24.08 17.97 -23.88
N THR A 711 23.36 18.42 -22.85
CA THR A 711 22.13 17.79 -22.38
C THR A 711 21.08 17.69 -23.49
N VAL A 712 20.80 18.78 -24.21
CA VAL A 712 19.79 18.77 -25.30
C VAL A 712 20.19 17.86 -26.44
N ASN A 713 21.47 17.85 -26.84
CA ASN A 713 21.95 16.98 -27.91
C ASN A 713 21.86 15.49 -27.54
N GLU A 714 22.11 15.14 -26.29
CA GLU A 714 21.94 13.76 -25.79
C GLU A 714 20.48 13.31 -25.94
N ILE A 715 19.53 14.13 -25.48
CA ILE A 715 18.10 13.81 -25.58
C ILE A 715 17.66 13.76 -27.04
N LEU A 716 18.02 14.73 -27.88
CA LEU A 716 17.67 14.75 -29.30
C LEU A 716 18.14 13.49 -30.04
N THR A 717 19.42 13.12 -29.85
CA THR A 717 20.00 11.90 -30.46
C THR A 717 19.18 10.67 -30.07
N ARG A 718 18.82 10.57 -28.79
CA ARG A 718 18.02 9.47 -28.26
C ARG A 718 16.58 9.46 -28.80
N SER A 719 15.91 10.61 -28.77
CA SER A 719 14.54 10.82 -29.22
C SER A 719 14.36 10.49 -30.70
N ILE A 720 15.34 10.88 -31.53
CA ILE A 720 15.37 10.53 -32.95
C ILE A 720 15.56 9.02 -33.14
N ALA A 721 16.56 8.43 -32.46
CA ALA A 721 16.86 7.00 -32.58
C ALA A 721 15.69 6.10 -32.17
N ARG A 722 14.88 6.51 -31.20
CA ARG A 722 13.76 5.71 -30.67
C ARG A 722 12.37 6.17 -31.10
N LYS A 723 12.28 7.16 -32.00
CA LYS A 723 11.01 7.77 -32.44
C LYS A 723 10.15 8.36 -31.32
N GLU A 724 10.77 8.84 -30.24
CA GLU A 724 10.12 9.70 -29.25
C GLU A 724 10.12 11.14 -29.75
N GLN A 725 9.08 11.57 -30.44
CA GLN A 725 9.10 12.82 -31.22
C GLN A 725 8.29 13.97 -30.60
N TRP A 726 7.38 13.69 -29.67
CA TRP A 726 6.42 14.68 -29.14
C TRP A 726 7.05 15.96 -28.55
N TYR A 727 8.29 15.86 -28.07
CA TYR A 727 9.03 16.96 -27.44
C TYR A 727 10.21 17.45 -28.28
N VAL A 728 10.47 16.84 -29.46
CA VAL A 728 11.66 17.15 -30.28
C VAL A 728 11.61 18.57 -30.82
N SER A 729 10.44 19.06 -31.22
CA SER A 729 10.27 20.47 -31.65
C SER A 729 10.71 21.44 -30.55
N GLU A 730 10.26 21.21 -29.32
CA GLU A 730 10.64 22.03 -28.18
C GLU A 730 12.14 21.91 -27.84
N LEU A 731 12.74 20.72 -27.93
CA LEU A 731 14.18 20.55 -27.75
C LEU A 731 15.01 21.30 -28.80
N LEU A 732 14.56 21.33 -30.06
CA LEU A 732 15.20 22.11 -31.12
C LEU A 732 15.09 23.61 -30.83
N ARG A 733 13.93 24.09 -30.37
CA ARG A 733 13.76 25.47 -29.93
C ARG A 733 14.68 25.83 -28.75
N ILE A 734 14.74 24.98 -27.72
CA ILE A 734 15.65 25.15 -26.58
C ILE A 734 17.12 25.20 -27.04
N LYS A 735 17.51 24.31 -27.96
CA LYS A 735 18.85 24.33 -28.56
C LYS A 735 19.14 25.66 -29.24
N GLY A 736 18.20 26.19 -30.03
CA GLY A 736 18.33 27.51 -30.66
C GLY A 736 18.55 28.63 -29.64
N GLU A 737 17.74 28.69 -28.58
CA GLU A 737 17.89 29.68 -27.51
C GLU A 737 19.24 29.57 -26.78
N LEU A 738 19.74 28.35 -26.54
CA LEU A 738 21.05 28.13 -25.93
C LEU A 738 22.20 28.55 -26.85
N LEU A 739 22.09 28.30 -28.16
CA LEU A 739 23.08 28.75 -29.15
C LEU A 739 23.20 30.28 -29.18
N LEU A 740 22.10 31.01 -29.03
CA LEU A 740 22.10 32.48 -28.94
C LEU A 740 22.81 33.01 -27.69
N LYS A 741 22.89 32.22 -26.61
CA LYS A 741 23.61 32.57 -25.37
C LYS A 741 25.12 32.31 -25.45
N GLU A 742 25.58 31.51 -26.41
CA GLU A 742 26.99 31.15 -26.57
C GLU A 742 27.73 32.20 -27.41
N ARG A 743 28.69 32.92 -26.81
CA ARG A 743 29.41 34.05 -27.45
C ARG A 743 30.17 33.70 -28.74
N GLN A 744 30.40 32.42 -29.02
CA GLN A 744 31.22 31.94 -30.14
C GLN A 744 30.41 31.27 -31.27
N ARG A 745 29.08 31.09 -31.15
CA ARG A 745 28.27 30.41 -32.17
C ARG A 745 27.41 31.36 -32.99
N SER A 746 27.21 30.98 -34.26
CA SER A 746 26.55 31.82 -35.27
C SER A 746 25.03 31.88 -35.06
N SER A 747 24.47 33.09 -35.17
CA SER A 747 23.02 33.36 -35.26
C SER A 747 22.30 32.46 -36.28
N ALA A 748 23.00 32.05 -37.34
CA ALA A 748 22.45 31.16 -38.37
C ALA A 748 22.17 29.74 -37.86
N ALA A 749 22.97 29.22 -36.93
CA ALA A 749 22.76 27.89 -36.35
C ALA A 749 21.54 27.88 -35.42
N ALA A 750 21.28 28.99 -34.72
CA ALA A 750 20.07 29.16 -33.92
C ALA A 750 18.83 29.27 -34.81
N GLU A 751 18.90 30.07 -35.88
CA GLU A 751 17.82 30.21 -36.86
C GLU A 751 17.44 28.86 -37.49
N TYR A 752 18.42 28.08 -37.92
CA TYR A 752 18.19 26.72 -38.42
C TYR A 752 17.47 25.82 -37.40
N CYS A 753 17.84 25.90 -36.12
CA CYS A 753 17.16 25.12 -35.08
C CYS A 753 15.69 25.56 -34.91
N PHE A 754 15.39 26.85 -35.02
CA PHE A 754 14.02 27.34 -34.92
C PHE A 754 13.17 26.99 -36.14
N ASP A 755 13.72 27.05 -37.35
CA ASP A 755 13.03 26.64 -38.57
C ASP A 755 12.65 25.15 -38.52
N GLU A 756 13.60 24.29 -38.14
CA GLU A 756 13.35 22.85 -37.96
C GLU A 756 12.32 22.59 -36.85
N ALA A 757 12.37 23.34 -35.75
CA ALA A 757 11.39 23.25 -34.67
C ALA A 757 9.98 23.60 -35.15
N LEU A 758 9.84 24.70 -35.90
CA LEU A 758 8.57 25.19 -36.43
C LEU A 758 7.97 24.24 -37.47
N GLU A 759 8.79 23.76 -38.43
CA GLU A 759 8.34 22.80 -39.44
C GLU A 759 7.91 21.48 -38.79
N LEU A 760 8.67 20.99 -37.82
CA LEU A 760 8.31 19.78 -37.10
C LEU A 760 7.01 19.94 -36.31
N ALA A 761 6.81 21.06 -35.61
CA ALA A 761 5.57 21.33 -34.88
C ALA A 761 4.34 21.30 -35.80
N ARG A 762 4.45 21.90 -36.99
CA ARG A 762 3.39 21.88 -38.01
C ARG A 762 3.09 20.47 -38.50
N ARG A 763 4.13 19.70 -38.85
CA ARG A 763 3.98 18.29 -39.28
C ARG A 763 3.33 17.41 -38.20
N GLN A 764 3.59 17.71 -36.93
CA GLN A 764 3.04 16.99 -35.79
C GLN A 764 1.60 17.41 -35.43
N GLY A 765 1.10 18.52 -36.00
CA GLY A 765 -0.15 19.14 -35.56
C GLY A 765 -0.07 19.73 -34.15
N ALA A 766 1.14 20.07 -33.68
CA ALA A 766 1.40 20.57 -32.34
C ALA A 766 1.46 22.11 -32.32
N ARG A 767 0.29 22.76 -32.41
CA ARG A 767 0.15 24.23 -32.42
C ARG A 767 0.81 24.93 -31.25
N PHE A 768 0.80 24.32 -30.06
CA PHE A 768 1.48 24.90 -28.90
C PHE A 768 3.00 25.05 -29.13
N TRP A 769 3.64 24.03 -29.71
CA TRP A 769 5.07 24.10 -30.06
C TRP A 769 5.35 25.02 -31.25
N GLU A 770 4.40 25.12 -32.19
CA GLU A 770 4.47 26.09 -33.29
C GLU A 770 4.53 27.52 -32.76
N LEU A 771 3.63 27.88 -31.83
CA LEU A 771 3.58 29.19 -31.18
C LEU A 771 4.90 29.54 -30.49
N ARG A 772 5.43 28.64 -29.66
CA ARG A 772 6.68 28.89 -28.93
C ARG A 772 7.87 29.07 -29.88
N SER A 773 7.94 28.27 -30.94
CA SER A 773 8.99 28.39 -31.96
C SER A 773 8.89 29.73 -32.70
N ALA A 774 7.69 30.09 -33.15
CA ALA A 774 7.43 31.37 -33.81
C ALA A 774 7.76 32.57 -32.90
N LEU A 775 7.46 32.47 -31.60
CA LEU A 775 7.78 33.50 -30.62
C LEU A 775 9.30 33.71 -30.45
N SER A 776 10.08 32.62 -30.35
CA SER A 776 11.55 32.68 -30.32
C SER A 776 12.12 33.33 -31.58
N MET A 777 11.62 32.96 -32.76
CA MET A 777 12.04 33.55 -34.04
C MET A 777 11.66 35.02 -34.17
N ALA A 778 10.44 35.39 -33.76
CA ALA A 778 9.97 36.77 -33.79
C ALA A 778 10.86 37.67 -32.91
N ARG A 779 11.25 37.21 -31.71
CA ARG A 779 12.22 37.93 -30.86
C ARG A 779 13.55 38.16 -31.57
N GLN A 780 14.05 37.17 -32.29
CA GLN A 780 15.31 37.30 -33.04
C GLN A 780 15.18 38.29 -34.19
N LYS A 781 14.09 38.23 -34.96
CA LYS A 781 13.81 39.15 -36.08
C LYS A 781 13.66 40.60 -35.61
N ILE A 782 12.98 40.84 -34.48
CA ILE A 782 12.88 42.16 -33.85
C ILE A 782 14.26 42.68 -33.45
N LYS A 783 15.11 41.85 -32.82
CA LYS A 783 16.50 42.22 -32.49
C LYS A 783 17.33 42.57 -33.73
N ALA A 784 17.01 41.98 -34.89
CA ALA A 784 17.64 42.27 -36.18
C ALA A 784 16.99 43.45 -36.94
N GLY A 785 15.99 44.12 -36.36
CA GLY A 785 15.27 45.24 -36.99
C GLY A 785 14.25 44.82 -38.07
N GLN A 786 13.91 43.54 -38.15
CA GLN A 786 12.99 42.97 -39.15
C GLN A 786 11.55 42.86 -38.62
N ASN A 787 10.98 43.98 -38.19
CA ASN A 787 9.67 44.03 -37.50
C ASN A 787 8.51 43.47 -38.34
N GLU A 788 8.45 43.81 -39.65
CA GLU A 788 7.40 43.31 -40.54
C GLU A 788 7.47 41.79 -40.70
N ALA A 789 8.68 41.24 -40.86
CA ALA A 789 8.89 39.79 -40.96
C ALA A 789 8.56 39.07 -39.63
N ALA A 790 8.79 39.71 -38.48
CA ALA A 790 8.36 39.19 -37.18
C ALA A 790 6.83 39.15 -37.08
N HIS A 791 6.13 40.19 -37.53
CA HIS A 791 4.68 40.25 -37.54
C HIS A 791 4.07 39.19 -38.49
N GLN A 792 4.55 39.10 -39.73
CA GLN A 792 4.09 38.12 -40.73
C GLN A 792 4.27 36.66 -40.27
N LEU A 793 5.29 36.39 -39.44
CA LEU A 793 5.52 35.09 -38.86
C LEU A 793 4.58 34.78 -37.70
N LEU A 794 4.42 35.72 -36.76
CA LEU A 794 3.77 35.47 -35.46
C LEU A 794 2.25 35.60 -35.50
N ALA A 795 1.72 36.59 -36.24
CA ALA A 795 0.28 36.85 -36.33
C ALA A 795 -0.55 35.63 -36.73
N PRO A 796 -0.26 34.93 -37.86
CA PRO A 796 -1.08 33.78 -38.27
C PRO A 796 -1.01 32.61 -37.28
N VAL A 797 0.07 32.50 -36.50
CA VAL A 797 0.22 31.44 -35.49
C VAL A 797 -0.62 31.76 -34.26
N ALA A 798 -0.63 33.02 -33.82
CA ALA A 798 -1.45 33.48 -32.68
C ALA A 798 -2.96 33.42 -33.00
N ASP A 799 -3.36 33.77 -34.22
CA ASP A 799 -4.76 33.77 -34.66
C ASP A 799 -5.40 32.36 -34.72
N ASN A 800 -4.57 31.30 -34.77
CA ASN A 800 -5.04 29.92 -34.76
C ASN A 800 -5.55 29.43 -33.39
N PHE A 801 -5.42 30.25 -32.34
CA PHE A 801 -5.94 29.99 -31.00
C PHE A 801 -7.28 30.71 -30.82
N ILE A 802 -8.37 29.96 -30.94
CA ILE A 802 -9.76 30.47 -30.94
C ILE A 802 -10.37 30.48 -29.52
N GLU A 803 -9.78 29.72 -28.60
CA GLU A 803 -10.26 29.57 -27.23
C GLU A 803 -9.97 30.80 -26.34
N ALA A 804 -10.72 30.92 -25.24
CA ALA A 804 -10.67 32.07 -24.36
C ALA A 804 -9.46 32.06 -23.42
N ALA A 805 -8.94 30.87 -23.07
CA ALA A 805 -7.73 30.74 -22.24
C ALA A 805 -6.56 31.52 -22.83
N ASP A 806 -6.08 32.50 -22.06
CA ASP A 806 -4.84 33.20 -22.31
C ASP A 806 -3.76 32.60 -21.40
N PHE A 807 -2.84 31.84 -21.98
CA PHE A 807 -1.69 31.25 -21.29
C PHE A 807 -0.43 32.05 -21.62
N ALA A 808 0.63 31.89 -20.81
CA ALA A 808 1.77 32.81 -20.81
C ALA A 808 2.39 33.07 -22.21
N ASP A 809 2.60 32.02 -23.01
CA ASP A 809 3.18 32.15 -24.36
C ASP A 809 2.23 32.85 -25.36
N LEU A 810 0.91 32.66 -25.24
CA LEU A 810 -0.08 33.33 -26.10
C LEU A 810 -0.22 34.81 -25.75
N SER A 811 -0.25 35.13 -24.45
CA SER A 811 -0.24 36.51 -23.96
C SER A 811 1.04 37.25 -24.39
N ALA A 812 2.20 36.58 -24.29
CA ALA A 812 3.46 37.11 -24.80
C ALA A 812 3.45 37.36 -26.32
N ALA A 813 2.83 36.45 -27.10
CA ALA A 813 2.69 36.65 -28.54
C ALA A 813 1.79 37.84 -28.88
N ARG A 814 0.63 37.95 -28.23
CA ARG A 814 -0.32 39.06 -28.41
C ARG A 814 0.31 40.40 -28.03
N GLY A 815 0.96 40.49 -26.87
CA GLY A 815 1.66 41.71 -26.45
C GLY A 815 2.81 42.12 -27.37
N MET A 816 3.49 41.15 -27.99
CA MET A 816 4.51 41.41 -29.02
C MET A 816 3.90 41.95 -30.32
N LEU A 817 2.78 41.38 -30.77
CA LEU A 817 2.05 41.87 -31.94
C LEU A 817 1.49 43.28 -31.72
N ASP A 818 0.94 43.56 -30.53
CA ASP A 818 0.48 44.90 -30.16
C ASP A 818 1.61 45.93 -30.22
N SER A 819 2.80 45.55 -29.73
CA SER A 819 4.00 46.41 -29.80
C SER A 819 4.47 46.63 -31.24
N LEU A 820 4.40 45.61 -32.10
CA LEU A 820 4.77 45.69 -33.51
C LEU A 820 3.79 46.55 -34.33
N ASN A 821 2.51 46.57 -33.97
CA ASN A 821 1.49 47.41 -34.62
C ASN A 821 1.57 48.89 -34.24
N GLN A 822 2.32 49.24 -33.18
CA GLN A 822 2.54 50.61 -32.73
C GLN A 822 3.81 51.25 -33.31
N ILE A 823 4.68 50.47 -33.94
CA ILE A 823 5.95 50.89 -34.58
C ILE A 823 5.71 51.03 -36.09
#